data_AF-A0A7X8AL44-F1
#
_entry.id   AF-A0A7X8AL44-F1
#
_cell.length_a   1.000
_cell.length_b   1.000
_cell.length_c   1.000
_cell.angle_alpha   90.00
_cell.angle_beta   90.00
_cell.angle_gamma   90.00
#
_symmetry.space_group_name_H-M   'P 1'
#
loop_
_entity.id
_entity.type
_entity.pdbx_description
1 polymer ?
#
loop_
_entity_poly.entity_id
_entity_poly.type
_entity_poly.pdbx_seq_one_letter_code
_entity_poly.pdbx_strand_id
1 'polypeptide(L)'
;MRSRSLLLALICLLALPVLAAEADKKDVKDKEKDPFVSGTFSGLKFRSIGPAYCSGRIGDLAVNPNKPSEYYVAVASGHVWKTVNAGTTWTPVFDKHGAYSIGCVAMDPANPNVVWIGTGENNHQRSVSYGDGVYKSVDGGKSWKHMGLKESRHIGMIAVDPRDSRVVYVAAEGSVWGPGGDRGLYKTEDGGATWNKVLEISENTGVNNVVLDPRCPDRIYATSEQRRAHVFTKIGGGPETAIHKSEDAGKTWRKLTSGLPSGHMGGIGLAVSPVNPDVVYAMIEAANDESGFYRSTDRGESWSKMSNHASSGQYYNEIYCDPKNVDKVYSVETFSFVTADGGKTWQRLSNNGRHVDDHVIWIDPADTDHFLIGGDGGLYESWDAGATYEFKHNLPVTQFYRVNVDNSLPFYYVFGGTQDNNSMGGPSRTTSTQGIVNADWFVTQGGDGFWTAVDPTNPNIVYAEAQYGNMCRYDRQSGESIDIRPEPRPGEKTYRWYWDTPLMISPHAPARLYCAANKVFRSDDRGDTWTVISDDLTAQIDRNTIPVMGKYWSVDAVAKDVSISQYGVIVALDESPLRENLLYAGTDDGLIQISEDARTWRKAGEFPGVPANTYVSDIQADRFNEQVVYAAFDNHKRDDFKPYLLKSADKGKTWTSIAGNLPERGTVYTVIQDHVNPDLLFAGTEFGVFFTVDAGRKWVQLTGDLPTVAVFDIAIQRRENDLVLATFGRGFYILDDYSALRQVTPEMLQADAQLFPARDALMYIQSRGLSSQGSSYYAAKNPPFGATFTYYLKDAPKTRRQIRQEKEAELFKEGKPIPQPSLDELRTEEREEKPHLLFTITDASGQVVRTIATRAVKGFNRVTWDLRYAPTTPVQLKDDTFDPLAESRGGVLAMPGAYTVSMALVTDGRSKPLAGPVPFEAVVLNNATLPAPDRAELVAFQKQAAELARTMMGSERLADEMLKRLAHIRQALAATPAAPAALTERARTLVLELDQVLFTFRGQEAKASAEEIPPAAVPLNDRLSAMTYSMWRSTSKPTGTARTAYEILQKEFPPVLQAITRIYQTDLPQLEREVEAAGAPWTPGRLPVLK
;
A
#
# COMPACT_ATOMS: atom_id res chain seq x y z
N MET A 1 51.25 55.46 46.47
CA MET A 1 51.94 54.14 46.57
C MET A 1 50.93 53.04 46.25
N ARG A 2 51.39 51.96 45.59
CA ARG A 2 50.66 50.83 44.97
C ARG A 2 50.16 51.06 43.54
N SER A 3 51.06 50.82 42.60
CA SER A 3 50.83 50.82 41.15
C SER A 3 51.84 49.87 40.49
N ARG A 4 51.36 49.08 39.52
CA ARG A 4 52.12 48.32 38.49
C ARG A 4 53.00 47.16 38.96
N SER A 5 52.41 45.96 39.02
CA SER A 5 53.12 44.66 38.84
C SER A 5 52.12 43.51 38.59
N LEU A 6 51.33 43.60 37.50
CA LEU A 6 50.44 42.51 37.07
C LEU A 6 50.14 42.61 35.56
N LEU A 7 51.19 42.65 34.74
CA LEU A 7 51.03 42.64 33.26
C LEU A 7 52.13 41.88 32.52
N LEU A 8 52.81 40.93 33.16
CA LEU A 8 53.81 40.07 32.49
C LEU A 8 53.65 38.56 32.72
N ALA A 9 52.55 38.13 33.36
CA ALA A 9 52.20 36.71 33.49
C ALA A 9 51.07 36.26 32.51
N LEU A 10 50.58 37.16 31.64
CA LEU A 10 49.42 36.91 30.77
C LEU A 10 49.77 36.70 29.28
N ILE A 11 51.05 36.45 28.95
CA ILE A 11 51.49 36.30 27.53
C ILE A 11 52.07 34.90 27.22
N CYS A 12 52.17 33.99 28.20
CA CYS A 12 52.57 32.58 27.94
C CYS A 12 51.45 31.54 28.11
N LEU A 13 50.18 31.97 28.26
CA LEU A 13 49.01 31.08 28.43
C LEU A 13 47.99 31.15 27.27
N LEU A 14 48.36 31.77 26.14
CA LEU A 14 47.48 31.94 24.97
C LEU A 14 48.00 31.29 23.67
N ALA A 15 48.97 30.37 23.75
CA ALA A 15 49.52 29.68 22.57
C ALA A 15 49.42 28.14 22.64
N LEU A 16 48.46 27.59 23.40
CA LEU A 16 48.26 26.14 23.52
C LEU A 16 46.81 25.60 23.33
N PRO A 17 45.83 26.30 22.71
CA PRO A 17 44.61 25.62 22.24
C PRO A 17 44.52 25.44 20.71
N VAL A 18 45.50 25.88 19.91
CA VAL A 18 45.40 25.82 18.43
C VAL A 18 45.96 24.51 17.83
N LEU A 19 46.64 23.67 18.61
CA LEU A 19 47.10 22.34 18.14
C LEU A 19 46.32 21.15 18.74
N ALA A 20 45.29 21.39 19.56
CA ALA A 20 44.36 20.36 20.02
C ALA A 20 43.00 20.40 19.28
N ALA A 21 42.63 21.55 18.68
CA ALA A 21 41.37 21.70 17.95
C ALA A 21 41.42 21.23 16.48
N GLU A 22 42.58 20.83 15.97
CA GLU A 22 42.75 20.22 14.64
C GLU A 22 42.88 18.69 14.68
N ALA A 23 43.08 18.10 15.86
CA ALA A 23 43.02 16.65 16.07
C ALA A 23 41.56 16.16 16.23
N ASP A 24 40.71 16.93 16.91
CA ASP A 24 39.28 16.59 17.12
C ASP A 24 38.37 16.81 15.89
N LYS A 25 38.88 17.39 14.80
CA LYS A 25 38.12 17.54 13.53
C LYS A 25 38.44 16.47 12.49
N LYS A 26 39.42 15.60 12.74
CA LYS A 26 39.69 14.43 11.87
C LYS A 26 39.02 13.14 12.36
N ASP A 27 38.62 13.05 13.62
CA ASP A 27 37.92 11.88 14.19
C ASP A 27 36.38 11.91 14.05
N VAL A 28 35.82 12.85 13.28
CA VAL A 28 34.36 12.94 13.01
C VAL A 28 33.95 12.30 11.68
N LYS A 29 34.89 11.73 10.90
CA LYS A 29 34.59 11.13 9.59
C LYS A 29 34.28 9.63 9.58
N ASP A 30 34.43 8.90 10.70
CA ASP A 30 34.13 7.45 10.76
C ASP A 30 33.46 7.03 12.08
N LYS A 31 32.44 7.77 12.55
CA LYS A 31 31.41 7.10 13.38
C LYS A 31 30.62 6.20 12.42
N GLU A 32 30.85 4.89 12.48
CA GLU A 32 30.01 3.90 11.83
C GLU A 32 28.54 4.29 12.06
N LYS A 33 27.83 4.65 10.98
CA LYS A 33 26.40 4.97 11.05
C LYS A 33 25.70 3.71 11.56
N ASP A 34 24.96 3.87 12.65
CA ASP A 34 24.13 2.82 13.23
C ASP A 34 23.34 2.09 12.12
N PRO A 35 23.62 0.80 11.86
CA PRO A 35 22.98 0.06 10.77
C PRO A 35 21.53 -0.30 11.10
N PHE A 36 21.06 -0.12 12.33
CA PHE A 36 19.70 -0.39 12.75
C PHE A 36 18.80 0.82 12.46
N VAL A 37 18.57 1.05 11.16
CA VAL A 37 17.76 2.14 10.59
C VAL A 37 16.81 1.61 9.51
N SER A 38 15.73 2.35 9.21
CA SER A 38 14.67 1.89 8.30
C SER A 38 15.18 1.42 6.93
N GLY A 39 16.14 2.15 6.33
CA GLY A 39 16.72 1.79 5.03
C GLY A 39 17.44 0.43 5.00
N THR A 40 17.85 -0.10 6.14
CA THR A 40 18.43 -1.46 6.23
C THR A 40 17.38 -2.54 5.99
N PHE A 41 16.11 -2.27 6.28
CA PHE A 41 15.02 -3.25 6.22
C PHE A 41 14.11 -3.08 5.00
N SER A 42 14.42 -2.17 4.08
CA SER A 42 13.53 -1.80 2.97
C SER A 42 13.25 -2.92 1.94
N GLY A 43 14.06 -3.98 1.90
CA GLY A 43 13.78 -5.16 1.07
C GLY A 43 12.78 -6.14 1.69
N LEU A 44 12.37 -5.94 2.95
CA LEU A 44 11.22 -6.60 3.56
C LEU A 44 9.94 -5.89 3.09
N LYS A 45 9.46 -6.27 1.91
CA LYS A 45 8.32 -5.62 1.24
C LYS A 45 6.98 -6.14 1.75
N PHE A 46 6.08 -5.22 2.05
CA PHE A 46 4.67 -5.47 2.21
C PHE A 46 3.99 -5.61 0.85
N ARG A 47 2.98 -6.45 0.76
CA ARG A 47 2.07 -6.51 -0.39
C ARG A 47 0.66 -6.14 0.04
N SER A 48 0.00 -5.27 -0.73
CA SER A 48 -1.44 -5.05 -0.58
C SER A 48 -2.20 -6.28 -1.07
N ILE A 49 -3.26 -6.66 -0.37
CA ILE A 49 -4.19 -7.71 -0.80
C ILE A 49 -5.57 -7.18 -1.19
N GLY A 50 -5.75 -5.85 -1.19
CA GLY A 50 -7.06 -5.20 -1.39
C GLY A 50 -7.96 -5.28 -0.15
N PRO A 51 -9.29 -5.37 -0.33
CA PRO A 51 -10.02 -5.36 -1.62
C PRO A 51 -10.04 -3.98 -2.30
N ALA A 52 -10.62 -3.93 -3.52
CA ALA A 52 -11.00 -2.69 -4.19
C ALA A 52 -12.50 -2.61 -4.53
N TYR A 53 -13.28 -3.66 -4.24
CA TYR A 53 -14.69 -3.76 -4.66
C TYR A 53 -15.62 -2.78 -3.94
N CYS A 54 -15.29 -2.34 -2.73
CA CYS A 54 -16.03 -1.30 -2.02
C CYS A 54 -15.36 0.08 -2.16
N SER A 55 -14.11 0.13 -2.60
CA SER A 55 -13.28 1.35 -2.55
C SER A 55 -13.24 1.93 -1.13
N GLY A 56 -13.34 3.24 -0.97
CA GLY A 56 -13.41 3.96 0.30
C GLY A 56 -13.74 5.45 0.08
N ARG A 57 -13.67 6.26 1.14
CA ARG A 57 -14.13 7.66 1.15
C ARG A 57 -13.39 8.57 0.19
N ILE A 58 -14.11 9.07 -0.80
CA ILE A 58 -13.66 10.10 -1.74
C ILE A 58 -14.15 11.46 -1.22
N GLY A 59 -13.21 12.33 -0.83
CA GLY A 59 -13.54 13.65 -0.27
C GLY A 59 -13.69 14.73 -1.34
N ASP A 60 -12.84 14.71 -2.37
CA ASP A 60 -12.82 15.74 -3.41
C ASP A 60 -12.22 15.20 -4.72
N LEU A 61 -12.44 15.89 -5.85
CA LEU A 61 -11.87 15.55 -7.13
C LEU A 61 -11.65 16.79 -8.01
N ALA A 62 -10.64 16.72 -8.89
CA ALA A 62 -10.33 17.80 -9.83
C ALA A 62 -10.21 17.26 -11.25
N VAL A 63 -11.12 17.66 -12.13
CA VAL A 63 -11.18 17.20 -13.53
C VAL A 63 -10.51 18.20 -14.46
N ASN A 64 -9.69 17.70 -15.40
CA ASN A 64 -9.07 18.53 -16.42
C ASN A 64 -10.14 19.06 -17.40
N PRO A 65 -10.38 20.39 -17.45
CA PRO A 65 -11.45 20.96 -18.27
C PRO A 65 -11.22 20.78 -19.77
N ASN A 66 -9.97 20.57 -20.20
CA ASN A 66 -9.62 20.37 -21.60
C ASN A 66 -9.58 18.87 -22.00
N LYS A 67 -9.63 17.97 -21.03
CA LYS A 67 -9.55 16.53 -21.23
C LYS A 67 -10.21 15.78 -20.05
N PRO A 68 -11.55 15.67 -20.01
CA PRO A 68 -12.27 15.08 -18.88
C PRO A 68 -11.90 13.63 -18.53
N SER A 69 -11.22 12.91 -19.42
CA SER A 69 -10.66 11.58 -19.09
C SER A 69 -9.47 11.63 -18.13
N GLU A 70 -8.93 12.82 -17.83
CA GLU A 70 -7.83 13.05 -16.90
C GLU A 70 -8.31 13.82 -15.67
N TYR A 71 -8.15 13.21 -14.50
CA TYR A 71 -8.56 13.83 -13.24
C TYR A 71 -7.82 13.25 -12.03
N TYR A 72 -7.92 13.98 -10.93
CA TYR A 72 -7.36 13.63 -9.63
C TYR A 72 -8.48 13.33 -8.65
N VAL A 73 -8.24 12.37 -7.76
CA VAL A 73 -9.14 11.99 -6.69
C VAL A 73 -8.41 12.18 -5.36
N ALA A 74 -8.97 13.00 -4.49
CA ALA A 74 -8.55 13.16 -3.11
C ALA A 74 -9.32 12.17 -2.23
N VAL A 75 -8.57 11.25 -1.61
CA VAL A 75 -9.14 10.23 -0.73
C VAL A 75 -8.93 10.68 0.71
N ALA A 76 -9.99 10.64 1.53
CA ALA A 76 -9.98 11.19 2.89
C ALA A 76 -8.84 10.62 3.76
N SER A 77 -8.48 9.34 3.57
CA SER A 77 -7.35 8.69 4.25
C SER A 77 -6.53 7.77 3.33
N GLY A 78 -6.45 8.08 2.03
CA GLY A 78 -5.85 7.17 1.04
C GLY A 78 -4.98 7.84 -0.02
N HIS A 79 -4.48 9.05 0.25
CA HIS A 79 -3.68 9.89 -0.64
C HIS A 79 -4.44 10.43 -1.86
N VAL A 80 -3.67 10.92 -2.85
CA VAL A 80 -4.18 11.43 -4.12
C VAL A 80 -3.89 10.43 -5.22
N TRP A 81 -4.91 10.16 -6.04
CA TRP A 81 -4.84 9.26 -7.18
C TRP A 81 -5.12 10.01 -8.48
N LYS A 82 -4.41 9.65 -9.54
CA LYS A 82 -4.59 10.22 -10.87
C LYS A 82 -5.05 9.15 -11.86
N THR A 83 -5.94 9.53 -12.76
CA THR A 83 -6.23 8.79 -13.99
C THR A 83 -6.00 9.67 -15.21
N VAL A 84 -5.75 9.05 -16.37
CA VAL A 84 -5.66 9.71 -17.68
C VAL A 84 -6.61 9.08 -18.71
N ASN A 85 -7.41 8.10 -18.28
CA ASN A 85 -8.29 7.26 -19.08
C ASN A 85 -9.61 6.94 -18.36
N ALA A 86 -10.20 7.95 -17.72
CA ALA A 86 -11.53 7.90 -17.10
C ALA A 86 -11.70 6.76 -16.06
N GLY A 87 -10.68 6.54 -15.23
CA GLY A 87 -10.72 5.55 -14.16
C GLY A 87 -10.50 4.10 -14.63
N THR A 88 -10.19 3.87 -15.91
CA THR A 88 -9.79 2.53 -16.40
C THR A 88 -8.56 2.04 -15.64
N THR A 89 -7.60 2.94 -15.35
CA THR A 89 -6.43 2.68 -14.51
C THR A 89 -6.12 3.88 -13.62
N TRP A 90 -5.50 3.62 -12.47
CA TRP A 90 -5.13 4.63 -11.47
C TRP A 90 -3.64 4.59 -11.16
N THR A 91 -3.07 5.77 -10.90
CA THR A 91 -1.70 5.94 -10.41
C THR A 91 -1.73 6.71 -9.08
N PRO A 92 -1.20 6.16 -7.98
CA PRO A 92 -1.03 6.94 -6.76
C PRO A 92 0.07 7.97 -6.99
N VAL A 93 -0.21 9.23 -6.69
CA VAL A 93 0.71 10.35 -6.98
C VAL A 93 1.25 11.01 -5.71
N PHE A 94 0.86 10.55 -4.51
CA PHE A 94 1.23 11.18 -3.24
C PHE A 94 1.73 10.22 -2.13
N ASP A 95 1.98 8.94 -2.43
CA ASP A 95 2.31 7.86 -1.45
C ASP A 95 3.54 8.09 -0.55
N LYS A 96 4.42 9.05 -0.87
CA LYS A 96 5.73 9.25 -0.22
C LYS A 96 5.90 10.61 0.46
N HIS A 97 4.80 11.25 0.84
CA HIS A 97 4.80 12.59 1.45
C HIS A 97 4.36 12.54 2.93
N GLY A 98 4.33 13.70 3.60
CA GLY A 98 4.19 13.82 5.06
C GLY A 98 2.77 13.58 5.62
N ALA A 99 1.80 13.37 4.74
CA ALA A 99 0.40 13.14 5.06
C ALA A 99 -0.23 12.17 4.05
N TYR A 100 -1.30 11.51 4.48
CA TYR A 100 -2.10 10.59 3.65
C TYR A 100 -3.57 10.98 3.60
N SER A 101 -4.00 11.81 4.55
CA SER A 101 -5.35 12.38 4.58
C SER A 101 -5.39 13.64 3.74
N ILE A 102 -6.38 13.72 2.84
CA ILE A 102 -6.53 14.81 1.87
C ILE A 102 -7.91 15.44 2.06
N GLY A 103 -7.94 16.75 2.30
CA GLY A 103 -9.18 17.52 2.47
C GLY A 103 -9.70 18.08 1.16
N CYS A 104 -8.82 18.56 0.28
CA CYS A 104 -9.22 19.09 -1.02
C CYS A 104 -8.12 19.00 -2.07
N VAL A 105 -8.50 19.07 -3.34
CA VAL A 105 -7.63 19.13 -4.51
C VAL A 105 -8.12 20.21 -5.48
N ALA A 106 -7.25 21.18 -5.78
CA ALA A 106 -7.55 22.26 -6.70
C ALA A 106 -6.61 22.22 -7.91
N MET A 107 -7.20 22.25 -9.10
CA MET A 107 -6.47 22.40 -10.35
C MET A 107 -6.43 23.87 -10.76
N ASP A 108 -5.27 24.34 -11.22
CA ASP A 108 -5.15 25.68 -11.77
C ASP A 108 -5.95 25.80 -13.08
N PRO A 109 -6.92 26.74 -13.16
CA PRO A 109 -7.77 26.89 -14.34
C PRO A 109 -7.00 27.32 -15.60
N ALA A 110 -5.83 27.96 -15.45
CA ALA A 110 -4.99 28.38 -16.57
C ALA A 110 -3.94 27.32 -16.96
N ASN A 111 -3.63 26.36 -16.08
CA ASN A 111 -2.64 25.32 -16.35
C ASN A 111 -2.94 24.01 -15.59
N PRO A 112 -3.59 23.02 -16.24
CA PRO A 112 -3.90 21.72 -15.64
C PRO A 112 -2.73 20.89 -15.08
N ASN A 113 -1.47 21.26 -15.37
CA ASN A 113 -0.30 20.61 -14.76
C ASN A 113 0.03 21.15 -13.36
N VAL A 114 -0.52 22.31 -12.99
CA VAL A 114 -0.38 22.89 -11.66
C VAL A 114 -1.56 22.44 -10.82
N VAL A 115 -1.25 21.64 -9.80
CA VAL A 115 -2.24 21.06 -8.89
C VAL A 115 -1.85 21.39 -7.46
N TRP A 116 -2.82 21.84 -6.68
CA TRP A 116 -2.69 22.12 -5.26
C TRP A 116 -3.51 21.11 -4.48
N ILE A 117 -3.00 20.69 -3.33
CA ILE A 117 -3.74 19.82 -2.41
C ILE A 117 -3.65 20.36 -0.99
N GLY A 118 -4.78 20.33 -0.31
CA GLY A 118 -4.89 20.59 1.12
C GLY A 118 -4.92 19.25 1.85
N THR A 119 -4.05 19.07 2.84
CA THR A 119 -4.00 17.84 3.62
C THR A 119 -4.86 17.94 4.88
N GLY A 120 -5.33 16.77 5.34
CA GLY A 120 -6.29 16.60 6.43
C GLY A 120 -7.73 16.76 5.97
N GLU A 121 -8.54 15.74 6.23
CA GLU A 121 -9.96 15.68 5.87
C GLU A 121 -10.69 16.93 6.42
N ASN A 122 -11.46 17.61 5.56
CA ASN A 122 -12.20 18.82 5.93
C ASN A 122 -13.46 18.53 6.78
N ASN A 123 -13.77 17.27 7.01
CA ASN A 123 -14.82 16.84 7.92
C ASN A 123 -14.44 16.99 9.40
N HIS A 124 -15.44 16.82 10.27
CA HIS A 124 -15.23 16.93 11.71
C HIS A 124 -15.94 15.84 12.53
N GLN A 125 -15.97 14.64 11.97
CA GLN A 125 -16.53 13.44 12.57
C GLN A 125 -15.60 12.72 13.57
N ARG A 126 -16.08 11.61 14.13
CA ARG A 126 -15.36 10.74 15.08
C ARG A 126 -14.08 10.10 14.52
N SER A 127 -14.04 9.85 13.21
CA SER A 127 -12.96 9.18 12.49
C SER A 127 -12.51 10.05 11.33
N VAL A 128 -11.56 10.95 11.64
CA VAL A 128 -10.93 11.85 10.68
C VAL A 128 -9.42 11.85 10.96
N SER A 129 -8.62 11.97 9.91
CA SER A 129 -7.16 12.01 9.99
C SER A 129 -6.64 13.40 9.67
N TYR A 130 -5.44 13.74 10.17
CA TYR A 130 -4.90 15.08 10.06
C TYR A 130 -3.75 15.20 9.06
N GLY A 131 -3.71 16.36 8.43
CA GLY A 131 -2.68 16.79 7.51
C GLY A 131 -1.50 17.49 8.16
N ASP A 132 -0.64 17.99 7.30
CA ASP A 132 0.49 18.84 7.61
C ASP A 132 0.58 20.06 6.69
N GLY A 133 -0.55 20.53 6.14
CA GLY A 133 -0.64 21.78 5.37
C GLY A 133 -0.89 21.59 3.88
N VAL A 134 -0.26 22.44 3.06
CA VAL A 134 -0.56 22.55 1.62
C VAL A 134 0.62 22.04 0.78
N TYR A 135 0.31 21.33 -0.30
CA TYR A 135 1.30 20.90 -1.30
C TYR A 135 0.95 21.40 -2.69
N LYS A 136 1.98 21.57 -3.52
CA LYS A 136 1.88 21.97 -4.91
C LYS A 136 2.66 21.03 -5.81
N SER A 137 2.06 20.62 -6.91
CA SER A 137 2.72 20.04 -8.06
C SER A 137 2.71 21.02 -9.23
N VAL A 138 3.76 20.99 -10.05
CA VAL A 138 3.87 21.77 -11.30
C VAL A 138 4.11 20.87 -12.52
N ASP A 139 4.06 19.55 -12.31
CA ASP A 139 4.38 18.52 -13.31
C ASP A 139 3.26 17.46 -13.43
N GLY A 140 2.04 17.83 -13.04
CA GLY A 140 0.87 16.97 -13.10
C GLY A 140 0.90 15.83 -12.07
N GLY A 141 1.46 16.08 -10.89
CA GLY A 141 1.48 15.15 -9.75
C GLY A 141 2.66 14.17 -9.74
N LYS A 142 3.67 14.36 -10.60
CA LYS A 142 4.87 13.49 -10.57
C LYS A 142 5.77 13.83 -9.39
N SER A 143 5.78 15.10 -8.97
CA SER A 143 6.44 15.57 -7.77
C SER A 143 5.59 16.63 -7.04
N TRP A 144 5.77 16.68 -5.72
CA TRP A 144 5.07 17.62 -4.85
C TRP A 144 6.04 18.36 -3.95
N LYS A 145 5.78 19.65 -3.75
CA LYS A 145 6.50 20.50 -2.81
C LYS A 145 5.56 20.92 -1.68
N HIS A 146 6.01 20.78 -0.44
CA HIS A 146 5.34 21.32 0.74
C HIS A 146 5.41 22.85 0.71
N MET A 147 4.27 23.52 0.80
CA MET A 147 4.12 24.97 0.64
C MET A 147 3.87 25.72 1.95
N GLY A 148 3.82 25.03 3.10
CA GLY A 148 3.60 25.64 4.41
C GLY A 148 2.21 25.34 4.99
N LEU A 149 1.79 26.16 5.97
CA LEU A 149 0.58 25.97 6.79
C LEU A 149 0.61 24.63 7.56
N LYS A 150 1.76 24.30 8.17
CA LYS A 150 2.03 23.00 8.78
C LYS A 150 1.13 22.65 9.96
N GLU A 151 0.65 23.69 10.63
CA GLU A 151 -0.18 23.58 11.83
C GLU A 151 -1.67 23.79 11.50
N SER A 152 -2.05 23.76 10.21
CA SER A 152 -3.46 23.88 9.82
C SER A 152 -4.27 22.64 10.19
N ARG A 153 -3.65 21.46 10.13
CA ARG A 153 -4.21 20.12 10.35
C ARG A 153 -5.34 19.72 9.39
N HIS A 154 -6.28 20.61 9.07
CA HIS A 154 -7.35 20.40 8.10
C HIS A 154 -7.43 21.63 7.19
N ILE A 155 -7.41 21.38 5.88
CA ILE A 155 -7.58 22.40 4.85
C ILE A 155 -8.93 22.15 4.20
N GLY A 156 -9.84 23.11 4.34
CA GLY A 156 -11.21 23.00 3.84
C GLY A 156 -11.29 23.15 2.32
N MET A 157 -10.65 24.18 1.78
CA MET A 157 -10.77 24.53 0.37
C MET A 157 -9.55 25.33 -0.12
N ILE A 158 -9.21 25.16 -1.40
CA ILE A 158 -8.20 25.96 -2.11
C ILE A 158 -8.84 26.59 -3.34
N ALA A 159 -8.70 27.90 -3.50
CA ALA A 159 -9.16 28.63 -4.69
C ALA A 159 -7.98 29.31 -5.39
N VAL A 160 -7.82 29.06 -6.69
CA VAL A 160 -6.80 29.71 -7.53
C VAL A 160 -7.46 30.87 -8.28
N ASP A 161 -6.84 32.05 -8.25
CA ASP A 161 -7.33 33.20 -9.02
C ASP A 161 -7.18 32.91 -10.53
N PRO A 162 -8.27 32.95 -11.32
CA PRO A 162 -8.20 32.63 -12.74
C PRO A 162 -7.40 33.64 -13.57
N ARG A 163 -7.06 34.81 -13.01
CA ARG A 163 -6.28 35.86 -13.68
C ARG A 163 -4.77 35.67 -13.51
N ASP A 164 -4.33 35.01 -12.43
CA ASP A 164 -2.92 34.79 -12.12
C ASP A 164 -2.74 33.54 -11.25
N SER A 165 -2.16 32.48 -11.83
CA SER A 165 -1.80 31.21 -11.20
C SER A 165 -0.93 31.31 -9.93
N ARG A 166 -0.34 32.48 -9.66
CA ARG A 166 0.46 32.74 -8.45
C ARG A 166 -0.40 33.20 -7.27
N VAL A 167 -1.62 33.66 -7.53
CA VAL A 167 -2.55 34.13 -6.51
C VAL A 167 -3.46 32.97 -6.10
N VAL A 168 -3.31 32.52 -4.86
CA VAL A 168 -4.05 31.37 -4.32
C VAL A 168 -4.56 31.70 -2.93
N TYR A 169 -5.80 31.29 -2.66
CA TYR A 169 -6.45 31.39 -1.37
C TYR A 169 -6.59 30.00 -0.75
N VAL A 170 -6.30 29.87 0.54
CA VAL A 170 -6.41 28.63 1.30
C VAL A 170 -7.28 28.86 2.52
N ALA A 171 -8.45 28.22 2.52
CA ALA A 171 -9.34 28.15 3.67
C ALA A 171 -8.80 27.09 4.64
N ALA A 172 -8.17 27.54 5.72
CA ALA A 172 -7.61 26.68 6.75
C ALA A 172 -8.53 26.67 7.98
N GLU A 173 -9.13 25.51 8.23
CA GLU A 173 -10.07 25.34 9.33
C GLU A 173 -9.38 25.21 10.69
N GLY A 174 -8.13 24.76 10.69
CA GLY A 174 -7.38 24.49 11.92
C GLY A 174 -7.65 23.11 12.50
N SER A 175 -7.01 22.81 13.63
CA SER A 175 -7.25 21.57 14.36
C SER A 175 -8.68 21.49 14.88
N VAL A 176 -9.36 20.38 14.58
CA VAL A 176 -10.67 20.07 15.18
C VAL A 176 -10.54 19.78 16.67
N TRP A 177 -9.34 19.46 17.16
CA TRP A 177 -9.11 18.98 18.53
C TRP A 177 -8.52 20.04 19.47
N GLY A 178 -7.79 21.04 18.96
CA GLY A 178 -7.20 22.13 19.78
C GLY A 178 -7.31 23.55 19.21
N PRO A 179 -7.11 24.58 20.05
CA PRO A 179 -7.10 25.98 19.63
C PRO A 179 -5.80 26.34 18.89
N GLY A 180 -5.82 27.45 18.15
CA GLY A 180 -4.64 28.02 17.49
C GLY A 180 -4.31 27.36 16.15
N GLY A 181 -3.00 27.19 15.90
CA GLY A 181 -2.46 26.67 14.65
C GLY A 181 -2.57 27.63 13.46
N ASP A 182 -2.37 27.09 12.25
CA ASP A 182 -2.48 27.86 11.00
C ASP A 182 -3.96 27.95 10.57
N ARG A 183 -4.78 28.60 11.40
CA ARG A 183 -6.23 28.77 11.24
C ARG A 183 -6.59 30.12 10.61
N GLY A 184 -7.57 30.14 9.70
CA GLY A 184 -8.05 31.35 9.00
C GLY A 184 -8.01 31.23 7.47
N LEU A 185 -8.24 32.34 6.76
CA LEU A 185 -8.04 32.41 5.30
C LEU A 185 -6.66 32.97 5.00
N TYR A 186 -5.88 32.23 4.21
CA TYR A 186 -4.55 32.65 3.76
C TYR A 186 -4.56 32.98 2.28
N LYS A 187 -3.78 33.98 1.89
CA LYS A 187 -3.53 34.37 0.51
C LYS A 187 -2.04 34.34 0.22
N THR A 188 -1.66 33.79 -0.92
CA THR A 188 -0.34 33.98 -1.52
C THR A 188 -0.47 34.77 -2.81
N GLU A 189 0.57 35.52 -3.17
CA GLU A 189 0.69 36.23 -4.45
C GLU A 189 1.97 35.85 -5.21
N ASP A 190 2.77 34.95 -4.64
CA ASP A 190 4.06 34.48 -5.17
C ASP A 190 4.07 32.98 -5.45
N GLY A 191 2.88 32.38 -5.59
CA GLY A 191 2.70 30.97 -5.91
C GLY A 191 3.01 30.03 -4.76
N GLY A 192 2.83 30.50 -3.51
CA GLY A 192 2.91 29.77 -2.25
C GLY A 192 4.25 29.89 -1.53
N ALA A 193 5.15 30.75 -1.97
CA ALA A 193 6.43 30.96 -1.27
C ALA A 193 6.22 31.70 0.06
N THR A 194 5.25 32.62 0.10
CA THR A 194 4.80 33.29 1.32
C THR A 194 3.26 33.29 1.42
N TRP A 195 2.76 33.33 2.66
CA TRP A 195 1.33 33.32 2.99
C TRP A 195 0.99 34.49 3.90
N ASN A 196 -0.03 35.26 3.51
CA ASN A 196 -0.62 36.33 4.31
C ASN A 196 -1.97 35.86 4.85
N LYS A 197 -2.17 35.92 6.16
CA LYS A 197 -3.49 35.68 6.76
C LYS A 197 -4.38 36.90 6.47
N VAL A 198 -5.40 36.72 5.65
CA VAL A 198 -6.29 37.79 5.16
C VAL A 198 -7.66 37.83 5.85
N LEU A 199 -8.05 36.73 6.52
CA LEU A 199 -9.21 36.69 7.41
C LEU A 199 -8.88 35.85 8.65
N GLU A 200 -8.99 36.46 9.82
CA GLU A 200 -8.80 35.84 11.13
C GLU A 200 -10.07 36.04 11.97
N ILE A 201 -10.51 34.97 12.65
CA ILE A 201 -11.72 35.00 13.49
C ILE A 201 -11.34 34.88 14.96
N SER A 202 -10.80 33.72 15.36
CA SER A 202 -10.29 33.46 16.71
C SER A 202 -9.37 32.24 16.71
N GLU A 203 -8.78 31.93 17.86
CA GLU A 203 -8.06 30.66 18.04
C GLU A 203 -8.95 29.42 17.93
N ASN A 204 -10.28 29.55 18.06
CA ASN A 204 -11.24 28.45 18.04
C ASN A 204 -12.03 28.31 16.73
N THR A 205 -11.88 29.25 15.79
CA THR A 205 -12.72 29.34 14.59
C THR A 205 -11.89 29.63 13.35
N GLY A 206 -11.96 28.71 12.38
CA GLY A 206 -11.26 28.79 11.10
C GLY A 206 -12.16 29.18 9.94
N VAL A 207 -11.61 29.10 8.74
CA VAL A 207 -12.34 29.30 7.48
C VAL A 207 -12.38 27.97 6.74
N ASN A 208 -13.57 27.50 6.38
CA ASN A 208 -13.79 26.20 5.73
C ASN A 208 -13.99 26.34 4.21
N ASN A 209 -14.69 27.38 3.74
CA ASN A 209 -14.89 27.62 2.30
C ASN A 209 -14.35 28.98 1.85
N VAL A 210 -13.91 29.03 0.59
CA VAL A 210 -13.56 30.26 -0.13
C VAL A 210 -14.01 30.17 -1.59
N VAL A 211 -14.93 31.04 -2.00
CA VAL A 211 -15.50 31.05 -3.35
C VAL A 211 -15.26 32.42 -4.00
N LEU A 212 -14.68 32.41 -5.20
CA LEU A 212 -14.45 33.60 -6.02
C LEU A 212 -15.65 33.82 -6.97
N ASP A 213 -16.08 35.06 -7.14
CA ASP A 213 -17.01 35.40 -8.24
C ASP A 213 -16.26 35.23 -9.59
N PRO A 214 -16.72 34.34 -10.50
CA PRO A 214 -16.00 34.03 -11.73
C PRO A 214 -15.92 35.22 -12.71
N ARG A 215 -16.81 36.22 -12.58
CA ARG A 215 -16.79 37.45 -13.37
C ARG A 215 -15.90 38.52 -12.75
N CYS A 216 -15.71 38.50 -11.42
CA CYS A 216 -14.92 39.49 -10.69
C CYS A 216 -14.23 38.86 -9.47
N PRO A 217 -13.02 38.28 -9.63
CA PRO A 217 -12.35 37.57 -8.54
C PRO A 217 -11.91 38.45 -7.35
N ASP A 218 -12.06 39.77 -7.42
CA ASP A 218 -11.91 40.66 -6.26
C ASP A 218 -13.08 40.52 -5.26
N ARG A 219 -14.23 40.05 -5.76
CA ARG A 219 -15.37 39.66 -4.93
C ARG A 219 -15.19 38.23 -4.46
N ILE A 220 -15.04 38.07 -3.16
CA ILE A 220 -14.77 36.79 -2.51
C ILE A 220 -15.79 36.59 -1.41
N TYR A 221 -16.30 35.37 -1.31
CA TYR A 221 -17.09 34.92 -0.18
C TYR A 221 -16.32 33.86 0.58
N ALA A 222 -16.34 33.93 1.91
CA ALA A 222 -15.71 32.96 2.77
C ALA A 222 -16.64 32.61 3.92
N THR A 223 -16.59 31.37 4.39
CA THR A 223 -17.38 30.95 5.55
C THR A 223 -16.44 30.61 6.70
N SER A 224 -16.71 31.18 7.88
CA SER A 224 -16.04 30.77 9.11
C SER A 224 -16.86 29.72 9.83
N GLU A 225 -16.17 28.76 10.47
CA GLU A 225 -16.81 27.66 11.17
C GLU A 225 -16.18 27.43 12.54
N GLN A 226 -17.01 27.55 13.59
CA GLN A 226 -16.61 27.29 14.97
C GLN A 226 -16.91 25.84 15.33
N ARG A 227 -15.87 25.01 15.45
CA ARG A 227 -16.01 23.57 15.73
C ARG A 227 -14.96 23.03 16.70
N ARG A 228 -15.35 22.03 17.49
CA ARG A 228 -14.45 21.29 18.39
C ARG A 228 -14.94 19.85 18.56
N ALA A 229 -14.05 18.89 18.41
CA ALA A 229 -14.32 17.49 18.73
C ALA A 229 -13.32 16.98 19.78
N HIS A 230 -13.83 16.18 20.70
CA HIS A 230 -13.06 15.38 21.64
C HIS A 230 -13.65 13.97 21.68
N VAL A 231 -12.99 13.04 22.37
CA VAL A 231 -13.54 11.68 22.62
C VAL A 231 -14.95 11.76 23.23
N PHE A 232 -15.15 12.68 24.18
CA PHE A 232 -16.36 12.75 24.98
C PHE A 232 -17.50 13.57 24.36
N THR A 233 -17.23 14.47 23.42
CA THR A 233 -18.23 15.43 22.91
C THR A 233 -17.82 16.03 21.57
N LYS A 234 -18.79 16.63 20.90
CA LYS A 234 -18.60 17.42 19.69
C LYS A 234 -19.44 18.68 19.76
N ILE A 235 -18.91 19.81 19.28
CA ILE A 235 -19.62 21.07 19.04
C ILE A 235 -19.42 21.41 17.55
N GLY A 236 -20.51 21.48 16.78
CA GLY A 236 -20.50 21.70 15.34
C GLY A 236 -20.84 23.12 14.90
N GLY A 237 -20.98 24.06 15.83
CA GLY A 237 -21.27 25.45 15.51
C GLY A 237 -21.29 26.36 16.73
N GLY A 238 -21.36 27.66 16.48
CA GLY A 238 -21.30 28.67 17.52
C GLY A 238 -21.48 30.10 16.99
N PRO A 239 -21.34 31.11 17.87
CA PRO A 239 -21.56 32.51 17.50
C PRO A 239 -20.54 33.08 16.50
N GLU A 240 -19.38 32.43 16.35
CA GLU A 240 -18.30 32.89 15.46
C GLU A 240 -18.43 32.35 14.02
N THR A 241 -19.33 31.39 13.80
CA THR A 241 -19.67 30.93 12.45
C THR A 241 -20.39 32.04 11.68
N ALA A 242 -20.00 32.27 10.43
CA ALA A 242 -20.53 33.37 9.62
C ALA A 242 -20.21 33.22 8.12
N ILE A 243 -20.99 33.91 7.29
CA ILE A 243 -20.62 34.22 5.90
C ILE A 243 -19.96 35.61 5.87
N HIS A 244 -18.79 35.69 5.24
CA HIS A 244 -18.01 36.92 5.06
C HIS A 244 -17.89 37.26 3.59
N LYS A 245 -17.84 38.55 3.29
CA LYS A 245 -17.69 39.07 1.93
C LYS A 245 -16.60 40.13 1.84
N SER A 246 -15.75 39.98 0.83
CA SER A 246 -14.77 40.96 0.36
C SER A 246 -15.18 41.48 -1.02
N GLU A 247 -14.87 42.73 -1.32
CA GLU A 247 -14.96 43.31 -2.68
C GLU A 247 -13.60 43.83 -3.18
N ASP A 248 -12.51 43.55 -2.46
CA ASP A 248 -11.16 44.08 -2.73
C ASP A 248 -10.06 42.99 -2.67
N ALA A 249 -10.42 41.78 -3.10
CA ALA A 249 -9.54 40.61 -3.15
C ALA A 249 -8.99 40.14 -1.79
N GLY A 250 -9.77 40.35 -0.72
CA GLY A 250 -9.50 39.88 0.64
C GLY A 250 -8.75 40.89 1.51
N LYS A 251 -8.64 42.16 1.11
CA LYS A 251 -8.00 43.18 1.94
C LYS A 251 -8.93 43.63 3.08
N THR A 252 -10.23 43.70 2.82
CA THR A 252 -11.25 44.01 3.82
C THR A 252 -12.43 43.04 3.74
N TRP A 253 -13.04 42.78 4.90
CA TRP A 253 -14.12 41.81 5.04
C TRP A 253 -15.27 42.40 5.85
N ARG A 254 -16.50 42.02 5.49
CA ARG A 254 -17.69 42.26 6.32
C ARG A 254 -18.49 40.98 6.51
N LYS A 255 -19.09 40.80 7.68
CA LYS A 255 -20.04 39.73 7.97
C LYS A 255 -21.38 40.03 7.31
N LEU A 256 -21.96 39.03 6.65
CA LEU A 256 -23.32 39.08 6.11
C LEU A 256 -24.31 38.59 7.17
N THR A 257 -25.44 39.28 7.30
CA THR A 257 -26.45 38.98 8.34
C THR A 257 -27.90 39.11 7.86
N SER A 258 -28.15 39.88 6.80
CA SER A 258 -29.50 40.18 6.34
C SER A 258 -30.19 38.94 5.75
N GLY A 259 -31.26 38.48 6.40
CA GLY A 259 -32.03 37.31 5.95
C GLY A 259 -31.41 35.95 6.28
N LEU A 260 -30.32 35.92 7.06
CA LEU A 260 -29.68 34.71 7.57
C LEU A 260 -30.16 34.39 9.01
N PRO A 261 -29.90 33.16 9.52
CA PRO A 261 -30.17 32.80 10.91
C PRO A 261 -29.64 33.82 11.92
N SER A 262 -30.41 34.07 12.98
CA SER A 262 -30.05 35.04 14.03
C SER A 262 -29.33 34.38 15.21
N GLY A 263 -29.49 33.06 15.37
CA GLY A 263 -28.83 32.26 16.39
C GLY A 263 -27.40 31.80 16.01
N HIS A 264 -26.90 30.80 16.74
CA HIS A 264 -25.63 30.15 16.41
C HIS A 264 -25.76 29.33 15.12
N MET A 265 -24.75 29.41 14.26
CA MET A 265 -24.66 28.65 13.01
C MET A 265 -23.55 27.59 13.11
N GLY A 266 -23.69 26.50 12.37
CA GLY A 266 -22.69 25.45 12.16
C GLY A 266 -22.14 25.48 10.74
N GLY A 267 -21.75 24.32 10.20
CA GLY A 267 -21.20 24.25 8.84
C GLY A 267 -22.09 24.92 7.79
N ILE A 268 -21.45 25.63 6.86
CA ILE A 268 -22.12 26.38 5.78
C ILE A 268 -21.54 25.93 4.44
N GLY A 269 -22.41 25.42 3.58
CA GLY A 269 -22.16 25.25 2.16
C GLY A 269 -22.36 26.54 1.39
N LEU A 270 -21.52 26.83 0.42
CA LEU A 270 -21.63 28.05 -0.37
C LEU A 270 -21.29 27.80 -1.84
N ALA A 271 -22.15 28.26 -2.75
CA ALA A 271 -21.88 28.24 -4.18
C ALA A 271 -22.34 29.52 -4.86
N VAL A 272 -21.52 30.02 -5.79
CA VAL A 272 -21.88 31.11 -6.70
C VAL A 272 -22.30 30.51 -8.03
N SER A 273 -23.46 30.92 -8.57
CA SER A 273 -23.92 30.35 -9.84
C SER A 273 -22.97 30.74 -10.98
N PRO A 274 -22.44 29.77 -11.76
CA PRO A 274 -21.63 30.07 -12.94
C PRO A 274 -22.46 30.69 -14.08
N VAL A 275 -23.78 30.46 -14.07
CA VAL A 275 -24.73 31.02 -15.06
C VAL A 275 -25.02 32.49 -14.78
N ASN A 276 -25.22 32.85 -13.51
CA ASN A 276 -25.42 34.23 -13.08
C ASN A 276 -24.76 34.49 -11.71
N PRO A 277 -23.56 35.08 -11.67
CA PRO A 277 -22.82 35.33 -10.43
C PRO A 277 -23.46 36.34 -9.46
N ASP A 278 -24.57 36.99 -9.82
CA ASP A 278 -25.37 37.76 -8.85
C ASP A 278 -26.18 36.85 -7.91
N VAL A 279 -26.36 35.58 -8.29
CA VAL A 279 -27.05 34.56 -7.50
C VAL A 279 -26.05 33.74 -6.70
N VAL A 280 -26.21 33.74 -5.38
CA VAL A 280 -25.41 32.97 -4.43
C VAL A 280 -26.33 32.07 -3.62
N TYR A 281 -25.94 30.82 -3.45
CA TYR A 281 -26.66 29.82 -2.67
C TYR A 281 -25.88 29.46 -1.42
N ALA A 282 -26.60 29.16 -0.34
CA ALA A 282 -26.02 28.66 0.89
C ALA A 282 -26.87 27.55 1.51
N MET A 283 -26.21 26.50 2.01
CA MET A 283 -26.83 25.47 2.85
C MET A 283 -26.31 25.68 4.28
N ILE A 284 -27.18 25.94 5.24
CA ILE A 284 -26.76 26.37 6.59
C ILE A 284 -27.32 25.43 7.64
N GLU A 285 -26.43 24.85 8.45
CA GLU A 285 -26.78 24.25 9.74
C GLU A 285 -26.88 25.36 10.80
N ALA A 286 -27.94 25.39 11.60
CA ALA A 286 -28.14 26.39 12.64
C ALA A 286 -28.92 25.84 13.83
N ALA A 287 -28.82 26.52 14.97
CA ALA A 287 -29.61 26.23 16.16
C ALA A 287 -31.08 26.64 15.98
N ASN A 288 -31.95 26.23 16.92
CA ASN A 288 -33.36 26.66 17.01
C ASN A 288 -34.18 26.42 15.74
N ASP A 289 -33.94 25.31 15.04
CA ASP A 289 -34.60 24.95 13.78
C ASP A 289 -34.46 26.01 12.66
N GLU A 290 -33.43 26.87 12.75
CA GLU A 290 -33.17 27.87 11.73
C GLU A 290 -32.43 27.29 10.51
N SER A 291 -31.94 26.04 10.55
CA SER A 291 -31.27 25.36 9.42
C SER A 291 -32.07 25.41 8.11
N GLY A 292 -31.40 25.52 6.97
CA GLY A 292 -32.07 25.44 5.66
C GLY A 292 -31.22 25.87 4.48
N PHE A 293 -31.87 25.93 3.31
CA PHE A 293 -31.28 26.39 2.06
C PHE A 293 -31.68 27.84 1.79
N TYR A 294 -30.67 28.66 1.49
CA TYR A 294 -30.80 30.10 1.33
C TYR A 294 -30.31 30.52 -0.05
N ARG A 295 -30.95 31.57 -0.57
CA ARG A 295 -30.59 32.18 -1.85
C ARG A 295 -30.49 33.69 -1.71
N SER A 296 -29.44 34.25 -2.28
CA SER A 296 -29.32 35.67 -2.58
C SER A 296 -29.38 35.89 -4.08
N THR A 297 -29.94 37.02 -4.51
CA THR A 297 -29.97 37.46 -5.91
C THR A 297 -29.28 38.81 -6.12
N ASP A 298 -28.63 39.32 -5.07
CA ASP A 298 -27.98 40.62 -5.00
C ASP A 298 -26.53 40.48 -4.51
N ARG A 299 -25.85 39.40 -4.91
CA ARG A 299 -24.43 39.15 -4.57
C ARG A 299 -24.19 39.00 -3.07
N GLY A 300 -25.11 38.35 -2.36
CA GLY A 300 -25.02 38.05 -0.93
C GLY A 300 -25.39 39.19 0.01
N GLU A 301 -25.88 40.34 -0.46
CA GLU A 301 -26.26 41.45 0.43
C GLU A 301 -27.53 41.13 1.23
N SER A 302 -28.50 40.44 0.63
CA SER A 302 -29.70 39.94 1.29
C SER A 302 -30.02 38.50 0.89
N TRP A 303 -30.52 37.73 1.85
CA TRP A 303 -30.82 36.31 1.70
C TRP A 303 -32.30 36.03 1.94
N SER A 304 -32.80 35.01 1.24
CA SER A 304 -34.13 34.44 1.46
C SER A 304 -33.99 32.96 1.77
N LYS A 305 -34.62 32.49 2.85
CA LYS A 305 -34.76 31.06 3.13
C LYS A 305 -35.74 30.46 2.12
N MET A 306 -35.25 29.55 1.28
CA MET A 306 -36.03 28.96 0.19
C MET A 306 -36.82 27.73 0.67
N SER A 307 -36.22 26.94 1.56
CA SER A 307 -36.84 25.77 2.20
C SER A 307 -36.11 25.41 3.49
N ASN A 308 -36.68 24.45 4.25
CA ASN A 308 -36.05 23.85 5.43
C ASN A 308 -35.10 22.70 5.07
N HIS A 309 -34.87 22.41 3.78
CA HIS A 309 -33.89 21.40 3.37
C HIS A 309 -32.51 21.86 3.86
N ALA A 310 -31.83 21.01 4.62
CA ALA A 310 -30.54 21.26 5.21
C ALA A 310 -29.76 19.95 5.25
N SER A 311 -28.45 20.04 5.09
CA SER A 311 -27.53 18.91 5.26
C SER A 311 -26.71 19.05 6.53
N SER A 312 -26.00 17.97 6.88
CA SER A 312 -25.13 17.90 8.07
C SER A 312 -23.92 18.81 7.88
N GLY A 313 -23.85 19.92 8.60
CA GLY A 313 -22.78 20.93 8.49
C GLY A 313 -21.38 20.36 8.72
N GLN A 314 -21.31 19.24 9.43
CA GLN A 314 -20.10 18.54 9.84
C GLN A 314 -19.49 17.57 8.83
N TYR A 315 -20.22 17.25 7.77
CA TYR A 315 -19.90 16.11 6.92
C TYR A 315 -20.38 16.22 5.47
N TYR A 316 -21.45 16.98 5.20
CA TYR A 316 -22.13 17.01 3.89
C TYR A 316 -22.55 18.43 3.50
N ASN A 317 -21.71 19.42 3.77
CA ASN A 317 -22.12 20.81 3.62
C ASN A 317 -21.88 21.35 2.19
N GLU A 318 -21.51 20.54 1.20
CA GLU A 318 -21.20 21.03 -0.13
C GLU A 318 -22.42 21.08 -1.07
N ILE A 319 -22.52 22.16 -1.86
CA ILE A 319 -23.57 22.36 -2.85
C ILE A 319 -22.97 22.74 -4.19
N TYR A 320 -23.56 22.24 -5.27
CA TYR A 320 -23.00 22.34 -6.61
C TYR A 320 -24.03 22.92 -7.58
N CYS A 321 -23.71 24.06 -8.18
CA CYS A 321 -24.58 24.70 -9.17
C CYS A 321 -24.46 23.97 -10.52
N ASP A 322 -25.59 23.78 -11.19
CA ASP A 322 -25.59 23.34 -12.58
C ASP A 322 -24.93 24.41 -13.48
N PRO A 323 -24.06 24.01 -14.43
CA PRO A 323 -23.33 24.95 -15.27
C PRO A 323 -24.19 25.63 -16.35
N LYS A 324 -25.44 25.18 -16.55
CA LYS A 324 -26.34 25.69 -17.60
C LYS A 324 -27.67 26.22 -17.06
N ASN A 325 -28.10 25.81 -15.87
CA ASN A 325 -29.35 26.25 -15.26
C ASN A 325 -29.13 26.90 -13.88
N VAL A 326 -29.40 28.21 -13.79
CA VAL A 326 -29.23 29.01 -12.56
C VAL A 326 -30.04 28.49 -11.38
N ASP A 327 -31.19 27.87 -11.60
CA ASP A 327 -32.11 27.40 -10.56
C ASP A 327 -31.89 25.92 -10.19
N LYS A 328 -30.95 25.23 -10.86
CA LYS A 328 -30.62 23.83 -10.60
C LYS A 328 -29.37 23.71 -9.73
N VAL A 329 -29.51 23.08 -8.57
CA VAL A 329 -28.44 22.92 -7.57
C VAL A 329 -28.50 21.51 -6.99
N TYR A 330 -27.34 20.89 -6.87
CA TYR A 330 -27.15 19.59 -6.22
C TYR A 330 -26.67 19.80 -4.79
N SER A 331 -27.16 18.97 -3.87
CA SER A 331 -26.71 18.85 -2.48
C SER A 331 -26.16 17.44 -2.33
N VAL A 332 -24.87 17.33 -1.99
CA VAL A 332 -24.24 16.04 -1.68
C VAL A 332 -24.37 15.79 -0.19
N GLU A 333 -24.92 14.64 0.17
CA GLU A 333 -25.23 14.27 1.55
C GLU A 333 -25.43 12.76 1.69
N THR A 334 -25.89 12.25 2.85
CA THR A 334 -26.22 10.82 3.01
C THR A 334 -27.07 10.32 1.83
N PHE A 335 -28.09 11.08 1.46
CA PHE A 335 -28.77 10.87 0.18
C PHE A 335 -28.68 12.13 -0.63
N SER A 336 -27.92 12.17 -1.70
CA SER A 336 -27.84 13.37 -2.53
C SER A 336 -29.22 13.81 -3.07
N PHE A 337 -29.45 15.12 -3.12
CA PHE A 337 -30.67 15.72 -3.67
C PHE A 337 -30.34 16.75 -4.76
N VAL A 338 -31.32 17.02 -5.61
CA VAL A 338 -31.27 18.07 -6.62
C VAL A 338 -32.54 18.92 -6.56
N THR A 339 -32.37 20.23 -6.67
CA THR A 339 -33.47 21.18 -6.91
C THR A 339 -33.40 21.68 -8.35
N ALA A 340 -34.54 22.07 -8.91
CA ALA A 340 -34.62 22.71 -10.24
C ALA A 340 -35.43 24.02 -10.20
N ASP A 341 -35.78 24.51 -8.99
CA ASP A 341 -36.61 25.69 -8.77
C ASP A 341 -35.96 26.70 -7.78
N GLY A 342 -34.63 26.66 -7.69
CA GLY A 342 -33.83 27.54 -6.85
C GLY A 342 -33.88 27.17 -5.36
N GLY A 343 -34.15 25.90 -5.04
CA GLY A 343 -34.13 25.35 -3.67
C GLY A 343 -35.45 25.40 -2.91
N LYS A 344 -36.57 25.62 -3.61
CA LYS A 344 -37.91 25.58 -2.98
C LYS A 344 -38.37 24.14 -2.80
N THR A 345 -38.09 23.27 -3.77
CA THR A 345 -38.36 21.84 -3.70
C THR A 345 -37.11 21.03 -4.06
N TRP A 346 -36.97 19.87 -3.43
CA TRP A 346 -35.82 18.97 -3.58
C TRP A 346 -36.28 17.57 -3.96
N GLN A 347 -35.57 16.96 -4.89
CA GLN A 347 -35.80 15.60 -5.36
C GLN A 347 -34.57 14.78 -5.06
N ARG A 348 -34.77 13.58 -4.51
CA ARG A 348 -33.67 12.67 -4.22
C ARG A 348 -33.04 12.17 -5.51
N LEU A 349 -31.72 12.25 -5.60
CA LEU A 349 -30.95 11.61 -6.66
C LEU A 349 -30.97 10.10 -6.44
N SER A 350 -31.10 9.32 -7.53
CA SER A 350 -31.15 7.86 -7.41
C SER A 350 -29.83 7.30 -6.85
N ASN A 351 -29.92 6.30 -5.97
CA ASN A 351 -28.80 5.51 -5.46
C ASN A 351 -28.77 4.10 -6.10
N ASN A 352 -29.36 3.91 -7.28
CA ASN A 352 -29.50 2.59 -7.91
C ASN A 352 -28.15 1.86 -8.02
N GLY A 353 -27.93 0.85 -7.18
CA GLY A 353 -26.69 0.07 -7.12
C GLY A 353 -25.46 0.83 -6.60
N ARG A 354 -25.64 2.01 -5.99
CA ARG A 354 -24.60 2.93 -5.55
C ARG A 354 -24.64 3.13 -4.03
N HIS A 355 -23.48 3.32 -3.40
CA HIS A 355 -23.39 3.70 -1.99
C HIS A 355 -24.01 5.09 -1.72
N VAL A 356 -24.32 5.35 -0.46
CA VAL A 356 -24.78 6.64 0.08
C VAL A 356 -23.59 7.49 0.53
N ASP A 357 -23.83 8.60 1.22
CA ASP A 357 -22.79 9.42 1.86
C ASP A 357 -21.83 10.07 0.86
N ASP A 358 -22.40 10.96 0.06
CA ASP A 358 -21.69 11.68 -0.98
C ASP A 358 -21.02 12.94 -0.46
N HIS A 359 -19.79 13.19 -0.93
CA HIS A 359 -18.98 14.35 -0.54
C HIS A 359 -18.69 15.28 -1.72
N VAL A 360 -18.65 14.77 -2.96
CA VAL A 360 -18.25 15.55 -4.12
C VAL A 360 -19.04 15.16 -5.38
N ILE A 361 -19.38 16.15 -6.21
CA ILE A 361 -19.89 15.94 -7.57
C ILE A 361 -19.19 16.86 -8.55
N TRP A 362 -18.78 16.33 -9.70
CA TRP A 362 -18.35 17.11 -10.85
C TRP A 362 -19.36 16.95 -11.98
N ILE A 363 -19.92 18.06 -12.43
CA ILE A 363 -20.92 18.10 -13.51
C ILE A 363 -20.21 18.54 -14.79
N ASP A 364 -20.34 17.76 -15.87
CA ASP A 364 -19.73 18.11 -17.14
C ASP A 364 -20.38 19.39 -17.71
N PRO A 365 -19.62 20.48 -17.92
CA PRO A 365 -20.17 21.71 -18.45
C PRO A 365 -20.65 21.59 -19.91
N ALA A 366 -20.17 20.59 -20.65
CA ALA A 366 -20.62 20.31 -22.01
C ALA A 366 -21.91 19.47 -22.03
N ASP A 367 -22.12 18.60 -21.04
CA ASP A 367 -23.27 17.70 -20.93
C ASP A 367 -23.68 17.47 -19.47
N THR A 368 -24.73 18.15 -19.00
CA THR A 368 -25.13 18.12 -17.58
C THR A 368 -25.77 16.80 -17.14
N ASP A 369 -26.02 15.87 -18.06
CA ASP A 369 -26.45 14.51 -17.74
C ASP A 369 -25.24 13.62 -17.41
N HIS A 370 -24.04 14.02 -17.82
CA HIS A 370 -22.78 13.39 -17.47
C HIS A 370 -22.17 14.00 -16.20
N PHE A 371 -21.95 13.18 -15.17
CA PHE A 371 -21.28 13.62 -13.95
C PHE A 371 -20.52 12.49 -13.24
N LEU A 372 -19.53 12.90 -12.46
CA LEU A 372 -18.84 12.05 -11.48
C LEU A 372 -19.35 12.36 -10.08
N ILE A 373 -19.58 11.34 -9.26
CA ILE A 373 -19.98 11.50 -7.85
C ILE A 373 -19.15 10.59 -6.95
N GLY A 374 -18.57 11.17 -5.90
CA GLY A 374 -17.70 10.51 -4.94
C GLY A 374 -18.28 10.53 -3.53
N GLY A 375 -18.13 9.42 -2.80
CA GLY A 375 -18.65 9.26 -1.44
C GLY A 375 -17.88 8.22 -0.63
N ASP A 376 -18.47 7.76 0.48
CA ASP A 376 -17.87 6.76 1.39
C ASP A 376 -17.66 5.38 0.74
N GLY A 377 -18.41 5.06 -0.31
CA GLY A 377 -18.29 3.83 -1.10
C GLY A 377 -17.55 3.98 -2.43
N GLY A 378 -16.73 5.02 -2.61
CA GLY A 378 -15.91 5.21 -3.81
C GLY A 378 -16.44 6.20 -4.85
N LEU A 379 -15.99 6.04 -6.11
CA LEU A 379 -16.30 6.93 -7.22
C LEU A 379 -17.24 6.26 -8.24
N TYR A 380 -18.26 7.00 -8.66
CA TYR A 380 -19.26 6.59 -9.62
C TYR A 380 -19.38 7.61 -10.75
N GLU A 381 -19.73 7.14 -11.95
CA GLU A 381 -19.91 7.97 -13.15
C GLU A 381 -21.30 7.71 -13.74
N SER A 382 -22.03 8.77 -14.08
CA SER A 382 -23.35 8.68 -14.70
C SER A 382 -23.35 9.42 -16.03
N TRP A 383 -24.13 8.92 -16.99
CA TRP A 383 -24.35 9.50 -18.33
C TRP A 383 -25.83 9.80 -18.59
N ASP A 384 -26.67 9.71 -17.57
CA ASP A 384 -28.12 9.79 -17.66
C ASP A 384 -28.72 10.54 -16.45
N ALA A 385 -28.02 11.57 -15.98
CA ALA A 385 -28.40 12.42 -14.88
C ALA A 385 -28.67 11.66 -13.56
N GLY A 386 -27.93 10.59 -13.32
CA GLY A 386 -27.96 9.80 -12.09
C GLY A 386 -28.98 8.67 -12.08
N ALA A 387 -29.59 8.33 -13.21
CA ALA A 387 -30.50 7.18 -13.28
C ALA A 387 -29.73 5.85 -13.15
N THR A 388 -28.53 5.76 -13.75
CA THR A 388 -27.60 4.64 -13.65
C THR A 388 -26.16 5.11 -13.41
N TYR A 389 -25.33 4.20 -12.90
CA TYR A 389 -23.95 4.49 -12.50
C TYR A 389 -22.98 3.39 -12.92
N GLU A 390 -21.81 3.80 -13.42
CA GLU A 390 -20.62 2.97 -13.53
C GLU A 390 -19.75 3.13 -12.28
N PHE A 391 -19.50 2.05 -11.56
CA PHE A 391 -18.65 2.06 -10.36
C PHE A 391 -17.18 1.72 -10.67
N LYS A 392 -16.25 2.54 -10.17
CA LYS A 392 -14.79 2.37 -10.33
C LYS A 392 -14.21 1.40 -9.30
N HIS A 393 -14.50 0.10 -9.49
CA HIS A 393 -14.15 -1.04 -8.61
C HIS A 393 -12.66 -1.46 -8.60
N ASN A 394 -11.75 -0.57 -8.96
CA ASN A 394 -10.32 -0.82 -9.12
C ASN A 394 -9.43 0.18 -8.36
N LEU A 395 -10.02 0.92 -7.43
CA LEU A 395 -9.35 1.84 -6.52
C LEU A 395 -9.23 1.21 -5.12
N PRO A 396 -8.05 0.69 -4.72
CA PRO A 396 -7.88 -0.06 -3.47
C PRO A 396 -7.63 0.88 -2.28
N VAL A 397 -8.68 1.58 -1.85
CA VAL A 397 -8.63 2.61 -0.82
C VAL A 397 -9.54 2.36 0.39
N THR A 398 -9.88 1.10 0.64
CA THR A 398 -10.71 0.67 1.77
C THR A 398 -10.09 1.01 3.12
N GLN A 399 -10.92 1.47 4.05
CA GLN A 399 -10.54 1.95 5.39
C GLN A 399 -10.86 0.89 6.45
N PHE A 400 -9.88 0.07 6.83
CA PHE A 400 -10.05 -0.96 7.88
C PHE A 400 -9.74 -0.42 9.27
N TYR A 401 -10.62 -0.75 10.22
CA TYR A 401 -10.42 -0.45 11.65
C TYR A 401 -9.60 -1.53 12.36
N ARG A 402 -9.92 -2.80 12.09
CA ARG A 402 -9.39 -3.96 12.80
C ARG A 402 -8.95 -5.05 11.82
N VAL A 403 -8.07 -5.94 12.26
CA VAL A 403 -7.64 -7.12 11.49
C VAL A 403 -7.62 -8.39 12.34
N ASN A 404 -8.14 -9.47 11.77
CA ASN A 404 -8.01 -10.82 12.32
C ASN A 404 -7.60 -11.80 11.21
N VAL A 405 -7.05 -12.96 11.60
CA VAL A 405 -6.61 -14.01 10.68
C VAL A 405 -7.00 -15.38 11.18
N ASP A 406 -7.35 -16.28 10.25
CA ASP A 406 -7.68 -17.66 10.58
C ASP A 406 -6.49 -18.63 10.37
N ASN A 407 -6.78 -19.93 10.51
CA ASN A 407 -5.84 -21.01 10.22
C ASN A 407 -6.27 -21.90 9.06
N SER A 408 -7.14 -21.42 8.16
CA SER A 408 -7.62 -22.19 7.00
C SER A 408 -6.45 -22.70 6.15
N LEU A 409 -6.70 -23.85 5.51
CA LEU A 409 -5.79 -24.48 4.55
C LEU A 409 -6.47 -24.53 3.17
N PRO A 410 -5.72 -24.45 2.07
CA PRO A 410 -4.25 -24.33 2.00
C PRO A 410 -3.72 -22.93 2.37
N PHE A 411 -4.58 -21.91 2.32
CA PHE A 411 -4.22 -20.52 2.63
C PHE A 411 -5.19 -19.97 3.67
N TYR A 412 -4.66 -19.22 4.63
CA TYR A 412 -5.48 -18.57 5.64
C TYR A 412 -6.21 -17.36 5.06
N TYR A 413 -7.27 -16.93 5.73
CA TYR A 413 -8.07 -15.74 5.41
C TYR A 413 -7.74 -14.59 6.36
N VAL A 414 -7.88 -13.38 5.84
CA VAL A 414 -7.77 -12.12 6.56
C VAL A 414 -9.18 -11.53 6.66
N PHE A 415 -9.54 -11.07 7.85
CA PHE A 415 -10.84 -10.50 8.16
C PHE A 415 -10.67 -9.11 8.78
N GLY A 416 -11.67 -8.27 8.59
CA GLY A 416 -11.77 -7.02 9.32
C GLY A 416 -12.99 -6.21 8.93
N GLY A 417 -13.25 -5.23 9.78
CA GLY A 417 -14.32 -4.27 9.63
C GLY A 417 -13.86 -2.96 9.00
N THR A 418 -14.73 -2.36 8.18
CA THR A 418 -14.42 -1.13 7.44
C THR A 418 -15.34 0.02 7.79
N GLN A 419 -14.86 1.25 7.58
CA GLN A 419 -15.71 2.44 7.57
C GLN A 419 -16.77 2.33 6.46
N ASP A 420 -18.05 2.41 6.82
CA ASP A 420 -19.26 2.37 5.98
C ASP A 420 -19.45 1.16 5.04
N ASN A 421 -18.45 0.27 4.89
CA ASN A 421 -18.36 -0.67 3.78
C ASN A 421 -18.38 -2.14 4.20
N ASN A 422 -19.07 -2.47 5.30
CA ASN A 422 -19.26 -3.81 5.87
C ASN A 422 -18.03 -4.36 6.64
N SER A 423 -18.26 -5.44 7.39
CA SER A 423 -17.23 -6.40 7.78
C SER A 423 -17.06 -7.46 6.70
N MET A 424 -15.81 -7.86 6.44
CA MET A 424 -15.50 -8.74 5.31
C MET A 424 -14.29 -9.65 5.57
N GLY A 425 -14.15 -10.67 4.72
CA GLY A 425 -13.03 -11.58 4.70
C GLY A 425 -12.55 -11.91 3.28
N GLY A 426 -11.26 -12.22 3.14
CA GLY A 426 -10.64 -12.61 1.88
C GLY A 426 -9.38 -13.45 2.08
N PRO A 427 -8.94 -14.22 1.08
CA PRO A 427 -7.79 -15.10 1.23
C PRO A 427 -6.47 -14.31 1.26
N SER A 428 -5.50 -14.79 2.02
CA SER A 428 -4.13 -14.24 2.03
C SER A 428 -3.39 -14.40 0.71
N ARG A 429 -3.80 -15.40 -0.11
CA ARG A 429 -3.32 -15.68 -1.47
C ARG A 429 -4.24 -16.68 -2.17
N THR A 430 -4.11 -16.81 -3.48
CA THR A 430 -4.81 -17.81 -4.30
C THR A 430 -3.82 -18.74 -5.02
N THR A 431 -4.33 -19.79 -5.67
CA THR A 431 -3.52 -20.64 -6.57
C THR A 431 -3.35 -20.03 -7.96
N SER A 432 -4.09 -18.95 -8.28
CA SER A 432 -4.11 -18.32 -9.59
C SER A 432 -2.89 -17.44 -9.80
N THR A 433 -2.33 -17.49 -11.00
CA THR A 433 -1.29 -16.55 -11.45
C THR A 433 -1.76 -15.09 -11.47
N GLN A 434 -3.08 -14.85 -11.47
CA GLN A 434 -3.66 -13.51 -11.46
C GLN A 434 -3.63 -12.84 -10.07
N GLY A 435 -3.52 -13.63 -8.98
CA GLY A 435 -3.56 -13.08 -7.63
C GLY A 435 -4.93 -13.20 -6.97
N ILE A 436 -5.21 -12.27 -6.05
CA ILE A 436 -6.49 -12.15 -5.31
C ILE A 436 -7.35 -11.11 -6.02
N VAL A 437 -8.55 -11.49 -6.41
CA VAL A 437 -9.48 -10.63 -7.16
C VAL A 437 -10.64 -10.19 -6.27
N ASN A 438 -11.39 -9.17 -6.68
CA ASN A 438 -12.54 -8.67 -5.92
C ASN A 438 -13.57 -9.77 -5.58
N ALA A 439 -13.77 -10.75 -6.46
CA ALA A 439 -14.71 -11.86 -6.26
C ALA A 439 -14.24 -12.90 -5.21
N ASP A 440 -12.98 -12.84 -4.76
CA ASP A 440 -12.48 -13.70 -3.68
C ASP A 440 -12.89 -13.19 -2.29
N TRP A 441 -13.39 -11.95 -2.19
CA TRP A 441 -13.84 -11.32 -0.94
C TRP A 441 -15.32 -11.56 -0.70
N PHE A 442 -15.70 -11.70 0.57
CA PHE A 442 -17.09 -11.89 1.01
C PHE A 442 -17.40 -11.05 2.25
N VAL A 443 -18.67 -10.68 2.38
CA VAL A 443 -19.19 -9.90 3.51
C VAL A 443 -19.63 -10.83 4.64
N THR A 444 -19.25 -10.52 5.87
CA THR A 444 -19.65 -11.24 7.09
C THR A 444 -20.76 -10.52 7.86
N GLN A 445 -20.77 -9.18 7.84
CA GLN A 445 -21.79 -8.36 8.49
C GLN A 445 -21.90 -6.99 7.82
N GLY A 446 -23.11 -6.41 7.76
CA GLY A 446 -23.36 -5.10 7.15
C GLY A 446 -22.98 -3.89 8.03
N GLY A 447 -23.20 -2.68 7.51
CA GLY A 447 -22.91 -1.40 8.22
C GLY A 447 -21.43 -1.02 8.22
N ASP A 448 -21.01 -0.10 9.09
CA ASP A 448 -19.60 0.01 9.45
C ASP A 448 -19.22 -1.28 10.17
N GLY A 449 -18.14 -1.92 9.74
CA GLY A 449 -17.60 -3.10 10.40
C GLY A 449 -16.47 -2.73 11.37
N PHE A 450 -16.27 -3.54 12.42
CA PHE A 450 -15.08 -3.39 13.27
C PHE A 450 -14.42 -4.72 13.69
N TRP A 451 -14.56 -5.14 14.95
CA TRP A 451 -13.86 -6.31 15.47
C TRP A 451 -14.35 -7.58 14.79
N THR A 452 -13.39 -8.46 14.49
CA THR A 452 -13.67 -9.80 13.96
C THR A 452 -12.85 -10.83 14.72
N ALA A 453 -13.39 -12.03 14.86
CA ALA A 453 -12.69 -13.17 15.44
C ALA A 453 -13.14 -14.46 14.75
N VAL A 454 -12.24 -15.43 14.63
CA VAL A 454 -12.55 -16.71 13.97
C VAL A 454 -12.28 -17.85 14.94
N ASP A 455 -13.24 -18.78 15.07
CA ASP A 455 -13.06 -19.95 15.95
C ASP A 455 -11.83 -20.76 15.49
N PRO A 456 -10.82 -20.96 16.36
CA PRO A 456 -9.57 -21.62 15.98
C PRO A 456 -9.75 -23.12 15.69
N THR A 457 -10.88 -23.72 16.10
CA THR A 457 -11.20 -25.13 15.87
C THR A 457 -12.11 -25.35 14.67
N ASN A 458 -12.85 -24.32 14.25
CA ASN A 458 -13.69 -24.36 13.06
C ASN A 458 -13.70 -23.00 12.35
N PRO A 459 -12.91 -22.81 11.27
CA PRO A 459 -12.79 -21.52 10.60
C PRO A 459 -14.05 -21.09 9.83
N ASN A 460 -15.10 -21.91 9.81
CA ASN A 460 -16.40 -21.48 9.28
C ASN A 460 -17.23 -20.70 10.31
N ILE A 461 -16.87 -20.72 11.60
CA ILE A 461 -17.51 -19.91 12.62
C ILE A 461 -16.73 -18.61 12.75
N VAL A 462 -17.31 -17.53 12.22
CA VAL A 462 -16.75 -16.19 12.26
C VAL A 462 -17.63 -15.31 13.13
N TYR A 463 -17.04 -14.51 14.00
CA TYR A 463 -17.73 -13.45 14.71
C TYR A 463 -17.34 -12.11 14.08
N ALA A 464 -18.33 -11.28 13.84
CA ALA A 464 -18.14 -9.96 13.25
C ALA A 464 -19.00 -8.94 13.98
N GLU A 465 -18.53 -7.70 14.06
CA GLU A 465 -19.23 -6.61 14.72
C GLU A 465 -19.55 -5.49 13.72
N ALA A 466 -20.70 -4.86 13.97
CA ALA A 466 -21.12 -3.59 13.41
C ALA A 466 -21.43 -2.61 14.56
N GLN A 467 -21.72 -1.36 14.23
CA GLN A 467 -21.70 -0.23 15.16
C GLN A 467 -22.37 -0.51 16.51
N TYR A 468 -21.76 0.01 17.58
CA TYR A 468 -22.32 -0.04 18.94
C TYR A 468 -22.45 -1.46 19.50
N GLY A 469 -21.53 -2.36 19.16
CA GLY A 469 -21.52 -3.73 19.65
C GLY A 469 -22.57 -4.63 18.99
N ASN A 470 -23.10 -4.25 17.83
CA ASN A 470 -24.01 -5.07 17.04
C ASN A 470 -23.25 -6.25 16.41
N MET A 471 -22.96 -7.24 17.24
CA MET A 471 -22.17 -8.42 16.91
C MET A 471 -23.04 -9.59 16.46
N CYS A 472 -22.52 -10.35 15.49
CA CYS A 472 -23.12 -11.57 14.99
C CYS A 472 -22.14 -12.74 15.01
N ARG A 473 -22.70 -13.97 14.98
CA ARG A 473 -22.01 -15.19 14.59
C ARG A 473 -22.42 -15.55 13.17
N TYR A 474 -21.46 -15.54 12.26
CA TYR A 474 -21.59 -15.82 10.84
C TYR A 474 -21.04 -17.22 10.52
N ASP A 475 -21.84 -18.04 9.82
CA ASP A 475 -21.41 -19.31 9.26
C ASP A 475 -20.93 -19.10 7.81
N ARG A 476 -19.61 -19.17 7.60
CA ARG A 476 -18.99 -19.01 6.27
C ARG A 476 -19.41 -20.11 5.28
N GLN A 477 -19.84 -21.27 5.75
CA GLN A 477 -20.22 -22.37 4.87
C GLN A 477 -21.61 -22.17 4.26
N SER A 478 -22.58 -21.71 5.04
CA SER A 478 -23.96 -21.48 4.58
C SER A 478 -24.24 -20.02 4.19
N GLY A 479 -23.46 -19.07 4.74
CA GLY A 479 -23.70 -17.64 4.65
C GLY A 479 -24.72 -17.11 5.67
N GLU A 480 -25.18 -17.95 6.61
CA GLU A 480 -26.15 -17.55 7.64
C GLU A 480 -25.49 -16.72 8.75
N SER A 481 -26.26 -15.83 9.36
CA SER A 481 -25.82 -14.96 10.45
C SER A 481 -26.87 -14.92 11.56
N ILE A 482 -26.44 -14.87 12.82
CA ILE A 482 -27.30 -14.68 13.98
C ILE A 482 -26.71 -13.61 14.91
N ASP A 483 -27.55 -12.69 15.37
CA ASP A 483 -27.13 -11.65 16.32
C ASP A 483 -26.89 -12.26 17.70
N ILE A 484 -25.78 -11.88 18.34
CA ILE A 484 -25.34 -12.43 19.62
C ILE A 484 -25.01 -11.35 20.65
N ARG A 485 -25.47 -10.11 20.46
CA ARG A 485 -25.17 -9.01 21.39
C ARG A 485 -25.80 -9.24 22.79
N PRO A 486 -25.06 -9.04 23.90
CA PRO A 486 -25.63 -9.09 25.24
C PRO A 486 -26.74 -8.06 25.51
N GLU A 487 -27.79 -8.48 26.20
CA GLU A 487 -28.92 -7.63 26.61
C GLU A 487 -28.93 -7.35 28.12
N PRO A 488 -29.45 -6.18 28.56
CA PRO A 488 -29.59 -5.85 29.98
C PRO A 488 -30.48 -6.83 30.75
N ARG A 489 -30.11 -7.11 32.00
CA ARG A 489 -30.95 -7.90 32.91
C ARG A 489 -32.21 -7.12 33.32
N PRO A 490 -33.29 -7.80 33.76
CA PRO A 490 -34.47 -7.11 34.29
C PRO A 490 -34.11 -6.09 35.37
N GLY A 491 -34.52 -4.84 35.18
CA GLY A 491 -34.27 -3.72 36.10
C GLY A 491 -32.93 -2.99 35.90
N GLU A 492 -32.06 -3.44 34.99
CA GLU A 492 -30.88 -2.68 34.58
C GLU A 492 -31.22 -1.63 33.52
N LYS A 493 -30.42 -0.56 33.46
CA LYS A 493 -30.43 0.39 32.34
C LYS A 493 -29.76 -0.25 31.12
N THR A 494 -30.01 0.31 29.94
CA THR A 494 -29.25 -0.04 28.73
C THR A 494 -27.75 0.19 28.95
N TYR A 495 -26.94 -0.70 28.40
CA TYR A 495 -25.48 -0.57 28.45
C TYR A 495 -25.00 0.53 27.50
N ARG A 496 -23.83 1.10 27.81
CA ARG A 496 -23.17 2.09 26.95
C ARG A 496 -22.13 1.39 26.09
N TRP A 497 -22.33 1.43 24.78
CA TRP A 497 -21.48 0.70 23.83
C TRP A 497 -20.60 1.65 23.05
N TYR A 498 -19.36 1.24 22.84
CA TYR A 498 -18.46 1.96 21.96
C TYR A 498 -18.79 1.67 20.49
N TRP A 499 -18.45 2.60 19.59
CA TRP A 499 -18.69 2.45 18.15
C TRP A 499 -17.96 1.23 17.55
N ASP A 500 -16.71 1.02 17.98
CA ASP A 500 -15.80 -0.09 17.60
C ASP A 500 -15.60 -1.01 18.82
N THR A 501 -16.64 -1.78 19.19
CA THR A 501 -16.71 -2.49 20.48
C THR A 501 -15.75 -3.69 20.53
N PRO A 502 -14.90 -3.84 21.58
CA PRO A 502 -14.02 -5.01 21.71
C PRO A 502 -14.77 -6.34 21.73
N LEU A 503 -14.27 -7.29 20.94
CA LEU A 503 -14.75 -8.67 20.86
C LEU A 503 -13.56 -9.62 20.67
N MET A 504 -13.44 -10.63 21.53
CA MET A 504 -12.37 -11.62 21.44
C MET A 504 -12.82 -13.03 21.81
N ILE A 505 -12.09 -14.03 21.30
CA ILE A 505 -12.19 -15.42 21.71
C ILE A 505 -11.11 -15.67 22.77
N SER A 506 -11.47 -16.37 23.85
CA SER A 506 -10.52 -16.77 24.88
C SER A 506 -9.41 -17.66 24.30
N PRO A 507 -8.12 -17.41 24.60
CA PRO A 507 -7.04 -18.33 24.23
C PRO A 507 -7.11 -19.67 24.96
N HIS A 508 -7.92 -19.78 26.03
CA HIS A 508 -8.05 -20.99 26.85
C HIS A 508 -9.24 -21.88 26.45
N ALA A 509 -10.25 -21.31 25.81
CA ALA A 509 -11.47 -22.01 25.44
C ALA A 509 -12.08 -21.47 24.13
N PRO A 510 -12.03 -22.21 23.01
CA PRO A 510 -12.50 -21.75 21.70
C PRO A 510 -13.98 -21.34 21.64
N ALA A 511 -14.83 -21.90 22.52
CA ALA A 511 -16.24 -21.55 22.62
C ALA A 511 -16.51 -20.31 23.50
N ARG A 512 -15.49 -19.81 24.22
CA ARG A 512 -15.64 -18.68 25.13
C ARG A 512 -15.37 -17.37 24.42
N LEU A 513 -16.33 -16.45 24.52
CA LEU A 513 -16.23 -15.10 24.01
C LEU A 513 -16.20 -14.08 25.15
N TYR A 514 -15.46 -13.00 24.93
CA TYR A 514 -15.55 -11.80 25.74
C TYR A 514 -15.87 -10.61 24.86
N CYS A 515 -16.76 -9.74 25.34
CA CYS A 515 -16.98 -8.43 24.77
C CYS A 515 -17.21 -7.40 25.88
N ALA A 516 -17.23 -6.11 25.53
CA ALA A 516 -17.38 -5.07 26.53
C ALA A 516 -18.23 -3.87 26.07
N ALA A 517 -18.98 -3.32 27.03
CA ALA A 517 -19.69 -2.05 26.96
C ALA A 517 -19.09 -1.14 28.05
N ASN A 518 -19.90 -0.51 28.90
CA ASN A 518 -19.42 -0.01 30.20
C ASN A 518 -19.14 -1.14 31.21
N LYS A 519 -19.57 -2.37 30.91
CA LYS A 519 -19.33 -3.61 31.67
C LYS A 519 -18.69 -4.67 30.77
N VAL A 520 -18.09 -5.70 31.35
CA VAL A 520 -17.51 -6.84 30.63
C VAL A 520 -18.49 -8.03 30.65
N PHE A 521 -18.63 -8.68 29.50
CA PHE A 521 -19.48 -9.85 29.31
C PHE A 521 -18.65 -11.07 28.92
N ARG A 522 -19.07 -12.24 29.39
CA ARG A 522 -18.51 -13.54 29.01
C ARG A 522 -19.61 -14.47 28.51
N SER A 523 -19.39 -15.09 27.37
CA SER A 523 -20.16 -16.25 26.91
C SER A 523 -19.25 -17.47 26.96
N ASP A 524 -19.77 -18.62 27.36
CA ASP A 524 -19.06 -19.91 27.37
C ASP A 524 -19.56 -20.86 26.25
N ASP A 525 -20.46 -20.37 25.39
CA ASP A 525 -21.25 -21.12 24.43
C ASP A 525 -21.40 -20.39 23.08
N ARG A 526 -20.32 -19.77 22.60
CA ARG A 526 -20.24 -19.11 21.28
C ARG A 526 -21.24 -17.97 21.08
N GLY A 527 -21.59 -17.26 22.15
CA GLY A 527 -22.50 -16.11 22.12
C GLY A 527 -23.98 -16.46 22.30
N ASP A 528 -24.32 -17.73 22.54
CA ASP A 528 -25.72 -18.13 22.77
C ASP A 528 -26.26 -17.57 24.10
N THR A 529 -25.43 -17.53 25.14
CA THR A 529 -25.76 -16.90 26.42
C THR A 529 -24.61 -16.05 26.98
N TRP A 530 -24.96 -14.99 27.71
CA TRP A 530 -23.98 -14.04 28.27
C TRP A 530 -24.12 -13.86 29.78
N THR A 531 -22.96 -13.86 30.45
CA THR A 531 -22.80 -13.51 31.86
C THR A 531 -22.11 -12.16 31.99
N VAL A 532 -22.73 -11.21 32.69
CA VAL A 532 -22.08 -9.96 33.12
C VAL A 532 -21.09 -10.29 34.24
N ILE A 533 -19.80 -9.97 34.05
CA ILE A 533 -18.71 -10.32 34.96
C ILE A 533 -18.02 -9.10 35.62
N SER A 534 -18.59 -7.91 35.42
CA SER A 534 -18.14 -6.67 36.08
C SER A 534 -19.31 -5.73 36.37
N ASP A 535 -19.08 -4.78 37.28
CA ASP A 535 -19.87 -3.55 37.34
C ASP A 535 -19.41 -2.55 36.28
N ASP A 536 -19.90 -1.31 36.34
CA ASP A 536 -19.43 -0.23 35.47
C ASP A 536 -17.96 0.09 35.77
N LEU A 537 -17.07 -0.25 34.83
CA LEU A 537 -15.63 -0.17 34.99
C LEU A 537 -15.04 1.21 34.63
N THR A 538 -15.88 2.17 34.28
CA THR A 538 -15.47 3.47 33.75
C THR A 538 -15.24 4.49 34.88
N ALA A 539 -14.67 5.66 34.55
CA ALA A 539 -14.51 6.75 35.51
C ALA A 539 -15.85 7.43 35.85
N GLN A 540 -16.93 7.13 35.10
CA GLN A 540 -18.29 7.63 35.30
C GLN A 540 -18.36 9.17 35.32
N ILE A 541 -17.55 9.80 34.46
CA ILE A 541 -17.49 11.24 34.32
C ILE A 541 -18.67 11.73 33.46
N ASP A 542 -19.44 12.69 33.97
CA ASP A 542 -20.42 13.40 33.13
C ASP A 542 -19.68 14.33 32.16
N ARG A 543 -19.73 13.97 30.87
CA ARG A 543 -19.11 14.74 29.78
C ARG A 543 -19.51 16.22 29.75
N ASN A 544 -20.70 16.56 30.24
CA ASN A 544 -21.21 17.94 30.22
C ASN A 544 -20.58 18.83 31.30
N THR A 545 -19.80 18.24 32.22
CA THR A 545 -19.04 18.97 33.24
C THR A 545 -17.64 19.35 32.78
N ILE A 546 -17.23 18.93 31.58
CA ILE A 546 -15.93 19.25 31.00
C ILE A 546 -16.11 20.45 30.04
N PRO A 547 -15.42 21.57 30.25
CA PRO A 547 -15.54 22.73 29.38
C PRO A 547 -14.90 22.46 28.01
N VAL A 548 -15.53 22.96 26.95
CA VAL A 548 -15.07 22.86 25.56
C VAL A 548 -14.93 24.27 25.02
N MET A 549 -13.74 24.61 24.50
CA MET A 549 -13.38 25.99 24.12
C MET A 549 -13.56 26.98 25.29
N GLY A 550 -13.24 26.55 26.52
CA GLY A 550 -13.38 27.36 27.73
C GLY A 550 -14.82 27.64 28.17
N LYS A 551 -15.82 26.95 27.59
CA LYS A 551 -17.25 27.18 27.85
C LYS A 551 -18.00 25.88 28.13
N TYR A 552 -19.15 26.00 28.78
CA TYR A 552 -20.16 24.96 28.88
C TYR A 552 -21.24 25.21 27.83
N TRP A 553 -21.60 24.19 27.07
CA TRP A 553 -22.51 24.30 25.92
C TRP A 553 -23.89 23.74 26.26
N SER A 554 -24.94 24.46 25.86
CA SER A 554 -26.34 23.99 26.00
C SER A 554 -26.57 22.71 25.19
N VAL A 555 -27.58 21.94 25.57
CA VAL A 555 -28.09 20.82 24.75
C VAL A 555 -28.55 21.28 23.37
N ASP A 556 -28.97 22.56 23.24
CA ASP A 556 -29.40 23.18 21.97
C ASP A 556 -28.23 23.73 21.14
N ALA A 557 -26.99 23.51 21.56
CA ALA A 557 -25.83 23.89 20.76
C ALA A 557 -25.79 23.09 19.45
N VAL A 558 -25.33 23.75 18.38
CA VAL A 558 -25.35 23.20 17.03
C VAL A 558 -24.60 21.87 16.97
N ALA A 559 -25.32 20.82 16.56
CA ALA A 559 -24.84 19.45 16.43
C ALA A 559 -24.09 18.92 17.67
N LYS A 560 -24.49 19.34 18.88
CA LYS A 560 -23.84 18.88 20.11
C LYS A 560 -24.01 17.38 20.28
N ASP A 561 -22.88 16.70 20.43
CA ASP A 561 -22.80 15.24 20.60
C ASP A 561 -23.40 14.40 19.46
N VAL A 562 -23.69 15.01 18.31
CA VAL A 562 -24.10 14.28 17.10
C VAL A 562 -22.88 13.60 16.50
N SER A 563 -23.04 12.37 16.02
CA SER A 563 -21.98 11.58 15.39
C SER A 563 -20.73 11.32 16.26
N ILE A 564 -20.88 11.30 17.59
CA ILE A 564 -19.86 10.88 18.56
C ILE A 564 -20.39 9.74 19.45
N SER A 565 -19.51 8.83 19.87
CA SER A 565 -19.86 7.75 20.80
C SER A 565 -20.30 8.28 22.17
N GLN A 566 -20.98 7.42 22.94
CA GLN A 566 -21.17 7.69 24.37
C GLN A 566 -19.81 7.69 25.08
N TYR A 567 -19.69 8.51 26.14
CA TYR A 567 -18.47 8.62 26.94
C TYR A 567 -18.53 7.73 28.18
N GLY A 568 -17.39 7.18 28.60
CA GLY A 568 -17.30 6.24 29.71
C GLY A 568 -17.76 4.86 29.24
N VAL A 569 -16.96 4.26 28.37
CA VAL A 569 -17.11 2.92 27.79
C VAL A 569 -15.75 2.21 27.74
N ILE A 570 -15.77 0.87 27.74
CA ILE A 570 -14.57 0.05 27.53
C ILE A 570 -14.31 -0.05 26.03
N VAL A 571 -13.06 0.18 25.63
CA VAL A 571 -12.65 0.31 24.21
C VAL A 571 -11.47 -0.59 23.84
N ALA A 572 -10.83 -1.21 24.83
CA ALA A 572 -9.81 -2.24 24.63
C ALA A 572 -10.02 -3.35 25.66
N LEU A 573 -9.83 -4.61 25.27
CA LEU A 573 -10.02 -5.77 26.12
C LEU A 573 -9.07 -6.88 25.69
N ASP A 574 -8.37 -7.51 26.63
CA ASP A 574 -7.52 -8.68 26.36
C ASP A 574 -7.50 -9.68 27.52
N GLU A 575 -7.31 -10.96 27.21
CA GLU A 575 -7.13 -12.06 28.16
C GLU A 575 -5.72 -12.61 28.06
N SER A 576 -5.03 -12.76 29.19
CA SER A 576 -3.69 -13.35 29.19
C SER A 576 -3.71 -14.77 28.61
N PRO A 577 -2.85 -15.08 27.61
CA PRO A 577 -2.74 -16.43 27.09
C PRO A 577 -2.07 -17.40 28.08
N LEU A 578 -1.52 -16.91 29.19
CA LEU A 578 -0.80 -17.70 30.19
C LEU A 578 -1.64 -18.03 31.42
N ARG A 579 -2.67 -17.24 31.69
CA ARG A 579 -3.53 -17.43 32.85
C ARG A 579 -4.98 -17.14 32.51
N GLU A 580 -5.79 -18.19 32.55
CA GLU A 580 -7.23 -18.09 32.36
C GLU A 580 -7.86 -17.12 33.38
N ASN A 581 -8.79 -16.28 32.91
CA ASN A 581 -9.47 -15.25 33.68
C ASN A 581 -8.58 -14.07 34.16
N LEU A 582 -7.33 -13.98 33.72
CA LEU A 582 -6.54 -12.76 33.85
C LEU A 582 -6.89 -11.79 32.71
N LEU A 583 -7.74 -10.81 33.01
CA LEU A 583 -8.32 -9.87 32.06
C LEU A 583 -7.82 -8.45 32.29
N TYR A 584 -7.67 -7.72 31.20
CA TYR A 584 -7.35 -6.30 31.19
C TYR A 584 -8.36 -5.55 30.31
N ALA A 585 -8.91 -4.45 30.82
CA ALA A 585 -9.87 -3.61 30.10
C ALA A 585 -9.42 -2.14 30.12
N GLY A 586 -9.36 -1.50 28.96
CA GLY A 586 -9.04 -0.08 28.79
C GLY A 586 -10.28 0.74 28.45
N THR A 587 -10.41 1.95 29.00
CA THR A 587 -11.58 2.82 28.80
C THR A 587 -11.25 4.09 28.00
N ASP A 588 -12.28 4.65 27.36
CA ASP A 588 -12.18 5.93 26.64
C ASP A 588 -11.98 7.14 27.56
N ASP A 589 -12.27 6.97 28.86
CA ASP A 589 -12.07 7.94 29.92
C ASP A 589 -10.78 7.71 30.76
N GLY A 590 -9.86 6.88 30.24
CA GLY A 590 -8.47 6.83 30.70
C GLY A 590 -8.16 5.93 31.88
N LEU A 591 -8.95 4.87 32.07
CA LEU A 591 -8.69 3.83 33.06
C LEU A 591 -8.20 2.54 32.41
N ILE A 592 -7.32 1.84 33.12
CA ILE A 592 -7.05 0.42 32.91
C ILE A 592 -7.57 -0.36 34.12
N GLN A 593 -8.35 -1.40 33.85
CA GLN A 593 -8.99 -2.25 34.84
C GLN A 593 -8.45 -3.67 34.71
N ILE A 594 -8.05 -4.26 35.83
CA ILE A 594 -7.36 -5.55 35.87
C ILE A 594 -8.14 -6.52 36.73
N SER A 595 -8.43 -7.71 36.22
CA SER A 595 -9.01 -8.81 36.99
C SER A 595 -8.12 -10.04 36.90
N GLU A 596 -7.87 -10.72 38.01
CA GLU A 596 -7.10 -11.98 38.03
C GLU A 596 -8.00 -13.24 38.15
N ASP A 597 -9.32 -13.03 38.22
CA ASP A 597 -10.33 -14.07 38.46
C ASP A 597 -11.63 -13.86 37.65
N ALA A 598 -11.65 -12.90 36.73
CA ALA A 598 -12.81 -12.44 35.97
C ALA A 598 -14.04 -12.11 36.85
N ARG A 599 -13.83 -11.61 38.07
CA ARG A 599 -14.90 -11.23 39.02
C ARG A 599 -14.57 -9.96 39.77
N THR A 600 -13.36 -9.89 40.33
CA THR A 600 -12.86 -8.73 41.07
C THR A 600 -11.97 -7.90 40.17
N TRP A 601 -12.16 -6.58 40.20
CA TRP A 601 -11.48 -5.64 39.31
C TRP A 601 -10.72 -4.58 40.10
N ARG A 602 -9.47 -4.37 39.74
CA ARG A 602 -8.60 -3.32 40.29
C ARG A 602 -8.36 -2.25 39.23
N LYS A 603 -8.56 -1.00 39.64
CA LYS A 603 -8.37 0.19 38.80
C LYS A 603 -6.92 0.69 38.81
N ALA A 604 -6.45 1.15 37.66
CA ALA A 604 -5.30 2.04 37.46
C ALA A 604 -5.75 3.24 36.60
N GLY A 605 -5.41 4.47 36.99
CA GLY A 605 -5.87 5.69 36.31
C GLY A 605 -4.82 6.81 36.20
N GLU A 606 -3.58 6.52 36.58
CA GLU A 606 -2.45 7.44 36.44
C GLU A 606 -1.27 6.68 35.81
N PHE A 607 -0.65 7.29 34.80
CA PHE A 607 0.41 6.65 34.02
C PHE A 607 1.53 7.65 33.75
N PRO A 608 2.82 7.25 33.79
CA PRO A 608 3.93 8.17 33.57
C PRO A 608 3.89 8.86 32.21
N GLY A 609 3.80 10.19 32.22
CA GLY A 609 3.82 11.02 31.02
C GLY A 609 2.51 11.07 30.23
N VAL A 610 1.51 10.23 30.55
CA VAL A 610 0.22 10.21 29.86
C VAL A 610 -0.74 11.20 30.53
N PRO A 611 -1.37 12.12 29.78
CA PRO A 611 -2.37 13.03 30.34
C PRO A 611 -3.58 12.30 30.93
N ALA A 612 -4.24 12.91 31.92
CA ALA A 612 -5.44 12.34 32.52
C ALA A 612 -6.58 12.22 31.50
N ASN A 613 -7.41 11.17 31.63
CA ASN A 613 -8.55 10.90 30.75
C ASN A 613 -8.16 10.77 29.26
N THR A 614 -6.99 10.16 29.00
CA THR A 614 -6.51 9.82 27.65
C THR A 614 -7.10 8.48 27.22
N TYR A 615 -7.55 8.38 25.97
CA TYR A 615 -8.17 7.18 25.42
C TYR A 615 -7.18 5.99 25.40
N VAL A 616 -7.55 4.86 26.00
CA VAL A 616 -6.70 3.65 25.96
C VAL A 616 -6.95 2.92 24.63
N SER A 617 -6.07 3.13 23.64
CA SER A 617 -6.32 2.65 22.27
C SER A 617 -6.15 1.15 22.08
N ASP A 618 -5.24 0.54 22.85
CA ASP A 618 -4.98 -0.89 22.81
C ASP A 618 -4.38 -1.38 24.13
N ILE A 619 -4.64 -2.65 24.46
CA ILE A 619 -4.10 -3.33 25.62
C ILE A 619 -3.76 -4.77 25.25
N GLN A 620 -2.56 -5.21 25.61
CA GLN A 620 -2.11 -6.56 25.27
C GLN A 620 -1.37 -7.19 26.44
N ALA A 621 -1.90 -8.32 26.91
CA ALA A 621 -1.24 -9.19 27.84
C ALA A 621 -0.04 -9.89 27.18
N ASP A 622 1.06 -9.98 27.90
CA ASP A 622 2.28 -10.59 27.39
C ASP A 622 2.11 -12.11 27.17
N ARG A 623 2.75 -12.60 26.11
CA ARG A 623 2.65 -13.99 25.67
C ARG A 623 3.58 -14.93 26.44
N PHE A 624 4.56 -14.41 27.16
CA PHE A 624 5.65 -15.17 27.80
C PHE A 624 5.73 -14.97 29.31
N ASN A 625 5.18 -13.88 29.84
CA ASN A 625 5.19 -13.58 31.26
C ASN A 625 3.85 -13.00 31.74
N GLU A 626 3.11 -13.72 32.58
CA GLU A 626 1.80 -13.30 33.09
C GLU A 626 1.82 -11.99 33.92
N GLN A 627 3.00 -11.52 34.32
CA GLN A 627 3.16 -10.24 35.02
C GLN A 627 3.19 -9.04 34.08
N VAL A 628 3.40 -9.26 32.78
CA VAL A 628 3.64 -8.20 31.82
C VAL A 628 2.38 -7.89 31.02
N VAL A 629 2.12 -6.59 30.82
CA VAL A 629 1.04 -6.07 29.98
C VAL A 629 1.52 -4.77 29.32
N TYR A 630 1.13 -4.59 28.06
CA TYR A 630 1.42 -3.39 27.26
C TYR A 630 0.13 -2.60 27.07
N ALA A 631 0.22 -1.28 27.01
CA ALA A 631 -0.91 -0.41 26.72
C ALA A 631 -0.49 0.77 25.85
N ALA A 632 -1.28 1.03 24.81
CA ALA A 632 -1.18 2.22 23.97
C ALA A 632 -2.25 3.23 24.37
N PHE A 633 -1.92 4.52 24.30
CA PHE A 633 -2.83 5.61 24.62
C PHE A 633 -2.86 6.63 23.49
N ASP A 634 -4.06 7.08 23.18
CA ASP A 634 -4.33 8.05 22.14
C ASP A 634 -4.87 9.37 22.72
N ASN A 635 -4.08 10.44 22.58
CA ASN A 635 -4.47 11.77 23.00
C ASN A 635 -4.63 12.77 21.84
N HIS A 636 -4.62 12.30 20.58
CA HIS A 636 -4.68 13.22 19.43
C HIS A 636 -5.98 14.03 19.42
N LYS A 637 -7.06 13.47 19.95
CA LYS A 637 -8.36 14.14 20.12
C LYS A 637 -8.36 15.27 21.16
N ARG A 638 -7.21 15.56 21.77
CA ARG A 638 -6.93 16.75 22.60
C ARG A 638 -5.79 17.60 22.03
N ASP A 639 -5.49 17.44 20.74
CA ASP A 639 -4.40 18.13 20.02
C ASP A 639 -2.99 17.77 20.53
N ASP A 640 -2.83 16.55 21.05
CA ASP A 640 -1.57 15.99 21.50
C ASP A 640 -1.24 14.72 20.70
N PHE A 641 -0.32 14.85 19.74
CA PHE A 641 0.02 13.82 18.76
C PHE A 641 1.16 12.88 19.19
N LYS A 642 1.57 12.96 20.46
CA LYS A 642 2.69 12.20 21.01
C LYS A 642 2.39 10.71 21.07
N PRO A 643 3.38 9.84 20.78
CA PRO A 643 3.23 8.41 20.96
C PRO A 643 3.30 8.04 22.45
N TYR A 644 2.20 7.53 23.00
CA TYR A 644 2.16 6.98 24.35
C TYR A 644 2.03 5.45 24.29
N LEU A 645 3.15 4.77 24.54
CA LEU A 645 3.20 3.31 24.62
C LEU A 645 3.92 2.91 25.92
N LEU A 646 3.25 2.14 26.76
CA LEU A 646 3.71 1.80 28.10
C LEU A 646 3.70 0.28 28.32
N LYS A 647 4.58 -0.15 29.23
CA LYS A 647 4.72 -1.51 29.71
C LYS A 647 4.59 -1.54 31.23
N SER A 648 3.84 -2.50 31.75
CA SER A 648 3.87 -2.90 33.15
C SER A 648 4.57 -4.25 33.28
N ALA A 649 5.28 -4.47 34.39
CA ALA A 649 5.89 -5.77 34.73
C ALA A 649 5.35 -6.39 36.03
N ASP A 650 4.21 -5.90 36.54
CA ASP A 650 3.59 -6.32 37.80
C ASP A 650 2.05 -6.34 37.74
N LYS A 651 1.50 -6.74 36.58
CA LYS A 651 0.05 -6.83 36.27
C LYS A 651 -0.68 -5.50 36.36
N GLY A 652 -0.06 -4.43 35.91
CA GLY A 652 -0.62 -3.09 35.78
C GLY A 652 -0.64 -2.31 37.09
N LYS A 653 0.28 -2.59 38.03
CA LYS A 653 0.44 -1.79 39.26
C LYS A 653 1.39 -0.63 39.04
N THR A 654 2.46 -0.84 38.29
CA THR A 654 3.41 0.20 37.88
C THR A 654 3.67 0.13 36.38
N TRP A 655 3.91 1.29 35.76
CA TRP A 655 4.06 1.42 34.32
C TRP A 655 5.34 2.17 33.97
N THR A 656 5.93 1.86 32.83
CA THR A 656 7.10 2.55 32.28
C THR A 656 6.89 2.76 30.79
N SER A 657 7.26 3.94 30.27
CA SER A 657 7.19 4.19 28.83
C SER A 657 8.19 3.33 28.07
N ILE A 658 7.72 2.76 26.96
CA ILE A 658 8.51 2.04 25.95
C ILE A 658 8.34 2.68 24.57
N ALA A 659 7.95 3.96 24.51
CA ALA A 659 7.84 4.69 23.26
C ALA A 659 9.22 4.95 22.60
N GLY A 660 10.30 4.90 23.39
CA GLY A 660 11.67 5.00 22.88
C GLY A 660 11.89 6.23 21.99
N ASN A 661 12.26 5.99 20.73
CA ASN A 661 12.48 6.99 19.69
C ASN A 661 11.35 7.06 18.64
N LEU A 662 10.13 6.60 18.97
CA LEU A 662 8.98 6.82 18.08
C LEU A 662 8.80 8.31 17.78
N PRO A 663 8.37 8.70 16.56
CA PRO A 663 8.25 10.11 16.19
C PRO A 663 7.25 10.87 17.07
N GLU A 664 7.59 12.11 17.47
CA GLU A 664 6.72 12.94 18.31
C GLU A 664 5.34 13.23 17.68
N ARG A 665 5.26 13.27 16.36
CA ARG A 665 4.01 13.31 15.59
C ARG A 665 3.76 11.90 15.04
N GLY A 666 3.06 11.08 15.81
CA GLY A 666 2.94 9.66 15.48
C GLY A 666 2.18 8.86 16.52
N THR A 667 0.95 9.27 16.84
CA THR A 667 0.01 8.53 17.70
C THR A 667 0.13 7.02 17.46
N VAL A 668 0.22 6.25 18.55
CA VAL A 668 0.27 4.78 18.50
C VAL A 668 -1.14 4.28 18.69
N TYR A 669 -1.62 3.46 17.75
CA TYR A 669 -2.95 2.87 17.82
C TYR A 669 -2.93 1.49 18.46
N THR A 670 -1.96 0.66 18.07
CA THR A 670 -1.88 -0.75 18.49
C THR A 670 -0.45 -1.19 18.75
N VAL A 671 -0.30 -2.23 19.59
CA VAL A 671 0.96 -2.94 19.82
C VAL A 671 0.75 -4.46 19.75
N ILE A 672 1.66 -5.17 19.09
CA ILE A 672 1.65 -6.63 19.08
C ILE A 672 3.04 -7.24 19.34
N GLN A 673 3.10 -8.17 20.29
CA GLN A 673 4.30 -8.94 20.61
C GLN A 673 4.41 -10.17 19.70
N ASP A 674 5.62 -10.44 19.21
CA ASP A 674 5.95 -11.65 18.48
C ASP A 674 5.63 -12.92 19.29
N HIS A 675 5.28 -13.99 18.60
CA HIS A 675 4.89 -15.25 19.22
C HIS A 675 6.07 -16.19 19.52
N VAL A 676 7.33 -15.78 19.26
CA VAL A 676 8.54 -16.56 19.58
C VAL A 676 9.55 -15.76 20.39
N ASN A 677 9.85 -14.52 20.01
CA ASN A 677 10.82 -13.66 20.70
C ASN A 677 10.09 -12.62 21.58
N PRO A 678 10.27 -12.64 22.91
CA PRO A 678 9.57 -11.73 23.84
C PRO A 678 9.97 -10.25 23.69
N ASP A 679 11.15 -9.96 23.11
CA ASP A 679 11.67 -8.60 22.96
C ASP A 679 11.33 -7.97 21.60
N LEU A 680 10.77 -8.78 20.67
CA LEU A 680 10.30 -8.32 19.36
C LEU A 680 8.84 -7.85 19.46
N LEU A 681 8.64 -6.54 19.30
CA LEU A 681 7.32 -5.91 19.28
C LEU A 681 7.11 -5.14 17.98
N PHE A 682 5.86 -5.01 17.57
CA PHE A 682 5.41 -4.16 16.46
C PHE A 682 4.43 -3.12 16.97
N ALA A 683 4.50 -1.90 16.45
CA ALA A 683 3.59 -0.81 16.78
C ALA A 683 2.99 -0.21 15.51
N GLY A 684 1.65 -0.16 15.46
CA GLY A 684 0.89 0.54 14.43
C GLY A 684 0.70 2.00 14.84
N THR A 685 1.03 2.93 13.94
CA THR A 685 1.01 4.37 14.22
C THR A 685 0.27 5.14 13.12
N GLU A 686 0.05 6.43 13.34
CA GLU A 686 -0.52 7.36 12.34
C GLU A 686 0.21 7.34 10.99
N PHE A 687 1.53 7.13 10.97
CA PHE A 687 2.33 7.22 9.74
C PHE A 687 3.09 5.94 9.40
N GLY A 688 2.57 4.79 9.81
CA GLY A 688 3.05 3.47 9.39
C GLY A 688 3.29 2.52 10.56
N VAL A 689 4.08 1.48 10.31
CA VAL A 689 4.39 0.43 11.29
C VAL A 689 5.87 0.44 11.67
N PHE A 690 6.13 0.24 12.97
CA PHE A 690 7.47 0.18 13.55
C PHE A 690 7.69 -1.18 14.21
N PHE A 691 8.94 -1.60 14.30
CA PHE A 691 9.35 -2.75 15.11
C PHE A 691 10.52 -2.41 16.02
N THR A 692 10.66 -3.17 17.09
CA THR A 692 11.77 -3.13 18.05
C THR A 692 12.25 -4.54 18.28
N VAL A 693 13.54 -4.73 18.56
CA VAL A 693 14.13 -6.01 19.01
C VAL A 693 14.68 -5.94 20.44
N ASP A 694 14.51 -4.80 21.11
CA ASP A 694 14.99 -4.53 22.48
C ASP A 694 13.86 -4.12 23.44
N ALA A 695 12.66 -4.66 23.22
CA ALA A 695 11.46 -4.42 24.03
C ALA A 695 11.03 -2.94 24.15
N GLY A 696 11.27 -2.15 23.10
CA GLY A 696 10.76 -0.79 22.94
C GLY A 696 11.72 0.31 23.37
N ARG A 697 13.02 0.01 23.53
CA ARG A 697 14.03 1.04 23.75
C ARG A 697 14.33 1.77 22.44
N LYS A 698 14.38 1.03 21.33
CA LYS A 698 14.59 1.58 19.99
C LYS A 698 13.69 0.93 18.93
N TRP A 699 12.94 1.77 18.26
CA TRP A 699 12.01 1.48 17.18
C TRP A 699 12.60 1.85 15.82
N VAL A 700 12.30 1.01 14.82
CA VAL A 700 12.65 1.19 13.42
C VAL A 700 11.40 1.03 12.57
N GLN A 701 11.16 1.98 11.67
CA GLN A 701 10.02 1.93 10.75
C GLN A 701 10.25 0.88 9.65
N LEU A 702 9.25 0.04 9.38
CA LEU A 702 9.25 -0.85 8.21
C LEU A 702 8.54 -0.14 7.06
N THR A 703 9.30 0.31 6.06
CA THR A 703 8.77 1.09 4.93
C THR A 703 8.56 0.28 3.65
N GLY A 704 8.94 -0.99 3.61
CA GLY A 704 9.05 -1.77 2.36
C GLY A 704 7.76 -1.80 1.53
N ASP A 705 7.70 -0.97 0.48
CA ASP A 705 6.52 -0.76 -0.38
C ASP A 705 5.20 -0.40 0.34
N LEU A 706 5.24 -0.06 1.64
CA LEU A 706 4.10 0.47 2.39
C LEU A 706 4.07 2.01 2.23
N PRO A 707 2.97 2.62 1.76
CA PRO A 707 2.85 4.07 1.70
C PRO A 707 2.77 4.66 3.13
N THR A 708 3.00 5.97 3.27
CA THR A 708 2.72 6.66 4.54
C THR A 708 1.23 6.52 4.85
N VAL A 709 0.80 5.75 5.84
CA VAL A 709 -0.63 5.53 6.13
C VAL A 709 -0.82 5.13 7.59
N ALA A 710 -1.97 5.46 8.17
CA ALA A 710 -2.32 4.96 9.48
C ALA A 710 -2.50 3.44 9.47
N VAL A 711 -1.90 2.80 10.48
CA VAL A 711 -2.04 1.37 10.77
C VAL A 711 -2.79 1.27 12.09
N PHE A 712 -4.10 1.04 12.02
CA PHE A 712 -4.98 1.00 13.19
C PHE A 712 -4.87 -0.30 13.97
N ASP A 713 -4.61 -1.41 13.28
CA ASP A 713 -4.53 -2.73 13.91
C ASP A 713 -3.53 -3.66 13.20
N ILE A 714 -2.99 -4.62 13.94
CA ILE A 714 -1.98 -5.57 13.47
C ILE A 714 -2.31 -6.98 13.99
N ALA A 715 -2.35 -7.96 13.07
CA ALA A 715 -2.47 -9.37 13.40
C ALA A 715 -1.21 -10.15 13.00
N ILE A 716 -0.90 -11.20 13.77
CA ILE A 716 0.17 -12.15 13.46
C ILE A 716 -0.45 -13.50 13.09
N GLN A 717 -0.22 -13.95 11.86
CA GLN A 717 -0.48 -15.33 11.47
C GLN A 717 0.71 -16.18 11.90
N ARG A 718 0.53 -16.96 12.98
CA ARG A 718 1.63 -17.66 13.67
C ARG A 718 2.24 -18.81 12.87
N ARG A 719 1.43 -19.57 12.12
CA ARG A 719 1.92 -20.70 11.31
C ARG A 719 2.86 -20.21 10.21
N GLU A 720 2.52 -19.10 9.57
CA GLU A 720 3.24 -18.55 8.42
C GLU A 720 4.33 -17.53 8.82
N ASN A 721 4.31 -17.04 10.07
CA ASN A 721 5.07 -15.87 10.53
C ASN A 721 4.76 -14.61 9.70
N ASP A 722 3.50 -14.44 9.27
CA ASP A 722 3.09 -13.29 8.47
C ASP A 722 2.58 -12.17 9.40
N LEU A 723 2.98 -10.92 9.12
CA LEU A 723 2.49 -9.72 9.80
C LEU A 723 1.44 -9.05 8.91
N VAL A 724 0.20 -8.95 9.39
CA VAL A 724 -0.95 -8.43 8.63
C VAL A 724 -1.40 -7.10 9.22
N LEU A 725 -1.53 -6.08 8.38
CA LEU A 725 -1.85 -4.71 8.79
C LEU A 725 -3.24 -4.31 8.29
N ALA A 726 -4.12 -3.83 9.18
CA ALA A 726 -5.28 -3.01 8.82
C ALA A 726 -4.81 -1.57 8.60
N THR A 727 -4.89 -1.09 7.36
CA THR A 727 -4.64 0.32 7.06
C THR A 727 -5.95 1.07 6.88
N PHE A 728 -5.99 2.31 7.36
CA PHE A 728 -7.17 3.15 7.24
C PHE A 728 -7.14 3.93 5.92
N GLY A 729 -7.35 3.23 4.79
CA GLY A 729 -7.52 3.84 3.46
C GLY A 729 -6.62 3.28 2.35
N ARG A 730 -5.94 2.15 2.60
CA ARG A 730 -5.15 1.41 1.58
C ARG A 730 -5.38 -0.11 1.64
N GLY A 731 -6.47 -0.55 2.26
CA GLY A 731 -6.81 -1.97 2.43
C GLY A 731 -5.90 -2.71 3.41
N PHE A 732 -5.77 -4.03 3.25
CA PHE A 732 -4.83 -4.82 4.04
C PHE A 732 -3.46 -4.94 3.38
N TYR A 733 -2.42 -5.00 4.21
CA TYR A 733 -1.06 -5.34 3.80
C TYR A 733 -0.52 -6.55 4.55
N ILE A 734 0.29 -7.37 3.88
CA ILE A 734 0.99 -8.50 4.48
C ILE A 734 2.50 -8.33 4.27
N LEU A 735 3.28 -8.39 5.34
CA LEU A 735 4.69 -8.74 5.28
C LEU A 735 4.80 -10.26 5.46
N ASP A 736 4.99 -10.97 4.35
CA ASP A 736 5.13 -12.42 4.39
C ASP A 736 6.43 -12.79 5.14
N ASP A 737 6.36 -13.71 6.10
CA ASP A 737 7.47 -14.25 6.89
C ASP A 737 8.43 -13.20 7.48
N TYR A 738 8.03 -12.55 8.59
CA TYR A 738 8.86 -11.58 9.30
C TYR A 738 9.95 -12.22 10.18
N SER A 739 10.06 -13.55 10.21
CA SER A 739 10.86 -14.30 11.21
C SER A 739 12.34 -13.91 11.26
N ALA A 740 12.91 -13.41 10.16
CA ALA A 740 14.29 -12.90 10.10
C ALA A 740 14.55 -11.76 11.10
N LEU A 741 13.53 -10.98 11.46
CA LEU A 741 13.65 -9.90 12.46
C LEU A 741 14.03 -10.41 13.85
N ARG A 742 13.71 -11.67 14.18
CA ARG A 742 14.03 -12.29 15.48
C ARG A 742 15.54 -12.46 15.69
N GLN A 743 16.32 -12.49 14.61
CA GLN A 743 17.77 -12.68 14.64
C GLN A 743 18.54 -11.37 14.44
N VAL A 744 17.85 -10.22 14.46
CA VAL A 744 18.50 -8.93 14.31
C VAL A 744 19.20 -8.53 15.60
N THR A 745 20.53 -8.49 15.55
CA THR A 745 21.38 -7.96 16.62
C THR A 745 22.45 -7.02 16.04
N PRO A 746 23.06 -6.14 16.85
CA PRO A 746 24.19 -5.33 16.41
C PRO A 746 25.34 -6.17 15.81
N GLU A 747 25.63 -7.34 16.40
CA GLU A 747 26.68 -8.25 15.94
C GLU A 747 26.32 -8.85 14.56
N MET A 748 25.05 -9.22 14.35
CA MET A 748 24.58 -9.72 13.06
C MET A 748 24.76 -8.68 11.95
N LEU A 749 24.40 -7.43 12.22
CA LEU A 749 24.52 -6.33 11.24
C LEU A 749 25.99 -5.99 10.91
N GLN A 750 26.95 -6.52 11.65
CA GLN A 750 28.37 -6.33 11.37
C GLN A 750 28.98 -7.45 10.53
N ALA A 751 28.32 -8.60 10.39
CA ALA A 751 28.75 -9.69 9.51
C ALA A 751 28.62 -9.31 8.03
N ASP A 752 29.52 -9.80 7.17
CA ASP A 752 29.50 -9.52 5.72
C ASP A 752 28.12 -9.79 5.10
N ALA A 753 27.50 -10.90 5.51
CA ALA A 753 26.17 -11.30 5.08
C ALA A 753 25.57 -12.35 6.04
N GLN A 754 24.24 -12.51 5.99
CA GLN A 754 23.54 -13.61 6.65
C GLN A 754 22.40 -14.13 5.77
N LEU A 755 22.22 -15.45 5.75
CA LEU A 755 21.08 -16.12 5.14
C LEU A 755 20.19 -16.67 6.26
N PHE A 756 18.91 -16.32 6.26
CA PHE A 756 17.98 -16.69 7.33
C PHE A 756 17.24 -17.99 6.98
N PRO A 757 16.73 -18.73 8.00
CA PRO A 757 15.82 -19.85 7.77
C PRO A 757 14.65 -19.45 6.88
N ALA A 758 14.22 -20.35 6.01
CA ALA A 758 13.06 -20.17 5.16
C ALA A 758 11.94 -21.13 5.59
N ARG A 759 10.68 -20.68 5.50
CA ARG A 759 9.53 -21.57 5.68
C ARG A 759 9.42 -22.62 4.58
N ASP A 760 8.63 -23.65 4.84
CA ASP A 760 8.29 -24.68 3.87
C ASP A 760 7.71 -24.07 2.59
N ALA A 761 8.21 -24.53 1.44
CA ALA A 761 7.82 -24.04 0.14
C ALA A 761 6.72 -24.91 -0.46
N LEU A 762 5.51 -24.35 -0.60
CA LEU A 762 4.36 -25.06 -1.16
C LEU A 762 4.50 -25.27 -2.68
N MET A 763 4.60 -26.53 -3.10
CA MET A 763 4.69 -26.97 -4.49
C MET A 763 3.31 -27.25 -5.08
N TYR A 764 2.97 -26.55 -6.16
CA TYR A 764 1.77 -26.82 -6.97
C TYR A 764 1.94 -26.22 -8.37
N ILE A 765 1.04 -26.55 -9.30
CA ILE A 765 0.94 -25.84 -10.58
C ILE A 765 -0.05 -24.70 -10.39
N GLN A 766 0.42 -23.45 -10.56
CA GLN A 766 -0.45 -22.29 -10.50
C GLN A 766 -1.53 -22.35 -11.59
N SER A 767 -2.77 -22.05 -11.23
CA SER A 767 -3.87 -21.99 -12.18
C SER A 767 -3.81 -20.69 -13.00
N ARG A 768 -4.48 -20.69 -14.15
CA ARG A 768 -4.67 -19.47 -14.94
C ARG A 768 -5.85 -18.69 -14.36
N GLY A 769 -5.72 -17.37 -14.29
CA GLY A 769 -6.85 -16.49 -14.00
C GLY A 769 -7.76 -16.27 -15.21
N LEU A 770 -8.69 -15.33 -15.06
CA LEU A 770 -9.57 -14.90 -16.13
C LEU A 770 -8.77 -14.14 -17.21
N SER A 771 -9.01 -14.48 -18.47
CA SER A 771 -8.50 -13.75 -19.63
C SER A 771 -9.52 -12.74 -20.14
N SER A 772 -9.07 -11.74 -20.90
CA SER A 772 -9.93 -10.82 -21.66
C SER A 772 -10.88 -9.96 -20.81
N GLN A 773 -10.50 -9.61 -19.58
CA GLN A 773 -11.31 -8.76 -18.67
C GLN A 773 -11.10 -7.25 -18.87
N GLY A 774 -10.13 -6.84 -19.72
CA GLY A 774 -9.74 -5.44 -19.85
C GLY A 774 -8.81 -4.96 -18.72
N SER A 775 -8.41 -3.69 -18.77
CA SER A 775 -7.41 -3.10 -17.86
C SER A 775 -7.98 -2.59 -16.54
N SER A 776 -9.29 -2.45 -16.42
CA SER A 776 -9.97 -2.08 -15.16
C SER A 776 -10.11 -3.23 -14.18
N TYR A 777 -9.89 -4.47 -14.62
CA TYR A 777 -10.01 -5.64 -13.76
C TYR A 777 -8.96 -5.64 -12.65
N TYR A 778 -9.43 -5.46 -11.41
CA TYR A 778 -8.56 -5.40 -10.23
C TYR A 778 -8.08 -6.80 -9.80
N ALA A 779 -6.76 -6.90 -9.54
CA ALA A 779 -6.17 -8.05 -8.88
C ALA A 779 -4.98 -7.62 -8.00
N ALA A 780 -4.96 -8.06 -6.76
CA ALA A 780 -3.85 -7.91 -5.84
C ALA A 780 -2.87 -9.09 -5.97
N LYS A 781 -1.58 -8.88 -5.72
CA LYS A 781 -0.55 -9.88 -5.98
C LYS A 781 -0.55 -11.00 -4.92
N ASN A 782 -0.38 -12.23 -5.38
CA ASN A 782 0.10 -13.32 -4.53
C ASN A 782 1.57 -13.06 -4.12
N PRO A 783 2.06 -13.66 -3.01
CA PRO A 783 3.49 -13.68 -2.76
C PRO A 783 4.22 -14.42 -3.90
N PRO A 784 5.52 -14.16 -4.13
CA PRO A 784 6.29 -14.88 -5.14
C PRO A 784 6.13 -16.40 -5.00
N PHE A 785 5.86 -17.09 -6.11
CA PHE A 785 5.68 -18.53 -6.11
C PHE A 785 7.02 -19.24 -5.91
N GLY A 786 7.12 -20.02 -4.83
CA GLY A 786 8.26 -20.90 -4.58
C GLY A 786 8.91 -20.71 -3.21
N ALA A 787 10.14 -21.21 -3.07
CA ALA A 787 10.93 -21.07 -1.84
C ALA A 787 11.55 -19.67 -1.81
N THR A 788 11.11 -18.82 -0.88
CA THR A 788 11.62 -17.45 -0.73
C THR A 788 12.64 -17.41 0.40
N PHE A 789 13.85 -16.93 0.08
CA PHE A 789 14.97 -16.82 1.01
C PHE A 789 15.17 -15.35 1.40
N THR A 790 15.14 -15.06 2.69
CA THR A 790 15.51 -13.74 3.23
C THR A 790 17.00 -13.73 3.55
N TYR A 791 17.69 -12.65 3.20
CA TYR A 791 19.12 -12.48 3.49
C TYR A 791 19.45 -11.03 3.85
N TYR A 792 20.54 -10.84 4.59
CA TYR A 792 21.15 -9.54 4.88
C TYR A 792 22.51 -9.47 4.17
N LEU A 793 22.82 -8.32 3.57
CA LEU A 793 24.14 -8.00 3.02
C LEU A 793 24.64 -6.68 3.61
N LYS A 794 25.79 -6.69 4.29
CA LYS A 794 26.34 -5.47 4.93
C LYS A 794 26.71 -4.39 3.92
N ASP A 795 27.34 -4.80 2.83
CA ASP A 795 27.73 -3.89 1.77
C ASP A 795 27.70 -4.58 0.40
N ALA A 796 27.37 -3.82 -0.63
CA ALA A 796 27.37 -4.27 -2.01
C ALA A 796 28.57 -3.63 -2.72
N PRO A 797 29.47 -4.41 -3.35
CA PRO A 797 30.60 -3.85 -4.07
C PRO A 797 30.13 -2.88 -5.15
N LYS A 798 30.73 -1.69 -5.17
CA LYS A 798 30.47 -0.68 -6.20
C LYS A 798 31.24 -1.04 -7.47
N THR A 799 30.60 -0.83 -8.62
CA THR A 799 31.26 -0.88 -9.93
C THR A 799 32.30 0.24 -10.04
N ARG A 800 33.32 0.05 -10.88
CA ARG A 800 34.32 1.10 -11.21
C ARG A 800 33.64 2.39 -11.66
N ARG A 801 32.58 2.27 -12.47
CA ARG A 801 31.75 3.40 -12.90
C ARG A 801 31.10 4.13 -11.74
N GLN A 802 30.53 3.43 -10.76
CA GLN A 802 29.93 4.06 -9.58
C GLN A 802 30.99 4.75 -8.71
N ILE A 803 32.13 4.11 -8.49
CA ILE A 803 33.26 4.70 -7.74
C ILE A 803 33.71 6.00 -8.41
N ARG A 804 33.84 5.99 -9.74
CA ARG A 804 34.16 7.19 -10.50
C ARG A 804 33.09 8.26 -10.33
N GLN A 805 31.82 7.94 -10.56
CA GLN A 805 30.72 8.91 -10.48
C GLN A 805 30.58 9.54 -9.10
N GLU A 806 30.85 8.80 -8.02
CA GLU A 806 30.87 9.36 -6.67
C GLU A 806 31.99 10.38 -6.49
N LYS A 807 33.21 10.06 -6.96
CA LYS A 807 34.33 11.00 -6.97
C LYS A 807 34.04 12.24 -7.83
N GLU A 808 33.40 12.06 -8.99
CA GLU A 808 32.96 13.16 -9.86
C GLU A 808 31.92 14.04 -9.17
N ALA A 809 30.97 13.45 -8.44
CA ALA A 809 29.95 14.17 -7.68
C ALA A 809 30.56 14.99 -6.52
N GLU A 810 31.55 14.44 -5.82
CA GLU A 810 32.32 15.18 -4.81
C GLU A 810 33.06 16.38 -5.44
N LEU A 811 33.78 16.16 -6.53
CA LEU A 811 34.48 17.23 -7.25
C LEU A 811 33.52 18.29 -7.79
N PHE A 812 32.37 17.90 -8.33
CA PHE A 812 31.32 18.80 -8.79
C PHE A 812 30.80 19.67 -7.65
N LYS A 813 30.50 19.07 -6.50
CA LYS A 813 30.03 19.78 -5.30
C LYS A 813 31.07 20.76 -4.76
N GLU A 814 32.35 20.41 -4.86
CA GLU A 814 33.47 21.26 -4.46
C GLU A 814 33.86 22.33 -5.51
N GLY A 815 33.19 22.34 -6.68
CA GLY A 815 33.53 23.25 -7.78
C GLY A 815 34.92 23.00 -8.39
N LYS A 816 35.46 21.79 -8.22
CA LYS A 816 36.78 21.40 -8.73
C LYS A 816 36.69 20.81 -10.14
N PRO A 817 37.77 20.90 -10.95
CA PRO A 817 37.82 20.24 -12.24
C PRO A 817 37.59 18.73 -12.12
N ILE A 818 36.66 18.19 -12.92
CA ILE A 818 36.39 16.77 -13.01
C ILE A 818 37.30 16.17 -14.09
N PRO A 819 38.26 15.28 -13.74
CA PRO A 819 39.15 14.68 -14.72
C PRO A 819 38.37 13.79 -15.69
N GLN A 820 38.66 13.92 -16.99
CA GLN A 820 38.07 13.04 -18.00
C GLN A 820 38.74 11.65 -17.93
N PRO A 821 37.97 10.56 -17.82
CA PRO A 821 38.52 9.21 -17.89
C PRO A 821 39.17 8.95 -19.23
N SER A 822 40.26 8.19 -19.22
CA SER A 822 40.87 7.67 -20.44
C SER A 822 39.94 6.68 -21.15
N LEU A 823 40.16 6.49 -22.45
CA LEU A 823 39.40 5.49 -23.23
C LEU A 823 39.59 4.08 -22.68
N ASP A 824 40.76 3.76 -22.12
CA ASP A 824 41.01 2.45 -21.53
C ASP A 824 40.26 2.26 -20.20
N GLU A 825 40.11 3.31 -19.38
CA GLU A 825 39.26 3.27 -18.18
C GLU A 825 37.79 3.05 -18.54
N LEU A 826 37.26 3.80 -19.53
CA LEU A 826 35.87 3.64 -19.98
C LEU A 826 35.59 2.25 -20.56
N ARG A 827 36.51 1.71 -21.38
CA ARG A 827 36.43 0.33 -21.88
C ARG A 827 36.48 -0.71 -20.76
N THR A 828 37.27 -0.46 -19.73
CA THR A 828 37.38 -1.33 -18.55
C THR A 828 36.10 -1.30 -17.71
N GLU A 829 35.45 -0.15 -17.59
CA GLU A 829 34.14 0.00 -16.96
C GLU A 829 33.03 -0.68 -17.77
N GLU A 830 33.05 -0.54 -19.10
CA GLU A 830 32.06 -1.14 -19.99
C GLU A 830 32.11 -2.67 -19.97
N ARG A 831 33.32 -3.24 -19.82
CA ARG A 831 33.56 -4.70 -19.75
C ARG A 831 33.46 -5.27 -18.33
N GLU A 832 33.24 -4.44 -17.32
CA GLU A 832 33.15 -4.90 -15.94
C GLU A 832 31.88 -5.73 -15.74
N GLU A 833 32.06 -6.96 -15.26
CA GLU A 833 30.93 -7.77 -14.83
C GLU A 833 30.37 -7.18 -13.53
N LYS A 834 29.08 -6.85 -13.55
CA LYS A 834 28.43 -6.24 -12.39
C LYS A 834 28.43 -7.21 -11.19
N PRO A 835 28.79 -6.74 -9.98
CA PRO A 835 28.68 -7.54 -8.78
C PRO A 835 27.27 -8.09 -8.59
N HIS A 836 27.17 -9.39 -8.38
CA HIS A 836 25.90 -10.08 -8.20
C HIS A 836 26.03 -11.20 -7.17
N LEU A 837 24.89 -11.57 -6.58
CA LEU A 837 24.79 -12.67 -5.65
C LEU A 837 24.34 -13.92 -6.38
N LEU A 838 24.89 -15.06 -5.97
CA LEU A 838 24.60 -16.37 -6.49
C LEU A 838 24.04 -17.24 -5.37
N PHE A 839 22.81 -17.72 -5.56
CA PHE A 839 22.13 -18.64 -4.65
C PHE A 839 22.16 -20.04 -5.24
N THR A 840 22.83 -20.97 -4.57
CA THR A 840 22.95 -22.36 -5.01
C THR A 840 22.05 -23.25 -4.16
N ILE A 841 21.09 -23.90 -4.82
CA ILE A 841 20.14 -24.84 -4.21
C ILE A 841 20.64 -26.27 -4.46
N THR A 842 20.80 -27.03 -3.38
CA THR A 842 21.19 -28.44 -3.41
C THR A 842 20.13 -29.33 -2.78
N ASP A 843 19.92 -30.52 -3.34
CA ASP A 843 19.02 -31.52 -2.74
C ASP A 843 19.67 -32.26 -1.56
N ALA A 844 18.91 -33.16 -0.94
CA ALA A 844 19.37 -34.01 0.18
C ALA A 844 20.61 -34.88 -0.13
N SER A 845 20.94 -35.11 -1.42
CA SER A 845 22.15 -35.83 -1.83
C SER A 845 23.37 -34.93 -2.03
N GLY A 846 23.20 -33.60 -1.90
CA GLY A 846 24.22 -32.60 -2.17
C GLY A 846 24.36 -32.25 -3.65
N GLN A 847 23.46 -32.73 -4.52
CA GLN A 847 23.48 -32.39 -5.95
C GLN A 847 22.90 -30.99 -6.16
N VAL A 848 23.58 -30.17 -6.96
CA VAL A 848 23.08 -28.84 -7.35
C VAL A 848 21.86 -29.01 -8.27
N VAL A 849 20.74 -28.46 -7.81
CA VAL A 849 19.44 -28.52 -8.49
C VAL A 849 19.22 -27.28 -9.33
N ARG A 850 19.57 -26.12 -8.78
CA ARG A 850 19.40 -24.82 -9.41
C ARG A 850 20.37 -23.80 -8.84
N THR A 851 20.76 -22.85 -9.67
CA THR A 851 21.45 -21.64 -9.26
C THR A 851 20.65 -20.41 -9.70
N ILE A 852 20.56 -19.39 -8.85
CA ILE A 852 19.82 -18.16 -9.08
C ILE A 852 20.76 -16.97 -8.86
N ALA A 853 20.85 -16.09 -9.85
CA ALA A 853 21.61 -14.86 -9.73
C ALA A 853 20.68 -13.67 -9.44
N THR A 854 21.10 -12.77 -8.56
CA THR A 854 20.39 -11.51 -8.29
C THR A 854 21.37 -10.38 -8.05
N ARG A 855 20.91 -9.13 -8.14
CA ARG A 855 21.76 -7.96 -7.87
C ARG A 855 22.23 -7.98 -6.41
N ALA A 856 23.49 -7.63 -6.18
CA ALA A 856 23.97 -7.37 -4.82
C ALA A 856 23.40 -6.04 -4.33
N VAL A 857 22.52 -6.10 -3.33
CA VAL A 857 21.89 -4.93 -2.71
C VAL A 857 22.16 -4.97 -1.21
N LYS A 858 22.65 -3.86 -0.66
CA LYS A 858 22.88 -3.70 0.78
C LYS A 858 21.56 -3.79 1.57
N GLY A 859 21.62 -4.31 2.79
CA GLY A 859 20.48 -4.47 3.71
C GLY A 859 19.77 -5.81 3.59
N PHE A 860 18.59 -5.90 4.18
CA PHE A 860 17.69 -7.05 4.07
C PHE A 860 17.05 -7.10 2.68
N ASN A 861 17.06 -8.28 2.08
CA ASN A 861 16.55 -8.54 0.74
C ASN A 861 15.98 -9.96 0.66
N ARG A 862 15.25 -10.24 -0.42
CA ARG A 862 14.65 -11.55 -0.69
C ARG A 862 14.90 -12.02 -2.11
N VAL A 863 14.99 -13.33 -2.29
CA VAL A 863 15.07 -14.01 -3.59
C VAL A 863 14.23 -15.29 -3.55
N THR A 864 13.60 -15.66 -4.66
CA THR A 864 12.68 -16.81 -4.71
C THR A 864 13.15 -17.83 -5.73
N TRP A 865 13.25 -19.10 -5.31
CA TRP A 865 13.38 -20.24 -6.21
C TRP A 865 11.99 -20.77 -6.58
N ASP A 866 11.69 -20.81 -7.87
CA ASP A 866 10.41 -21.26 -8.45
C ASP A 866 10.15 -22.78 -8.33
N LEU A 867 10.97 -23.49 -7.54
CA LEU A 867 10.88 -24.94 -7.29
C LEU A 867 11.07 -25.80 -8.54
N ARG A 868 11.81 -25.29 -9.53
CA ARG A 868 12.09 -26.01 -10.79
C ARG A 868 13.58 -26.26 -10.99
N TYR A 869 13.89 -27.33 -11.72
CA TYR A 869 15.24 -27.60 -12.20
C TYR A 869 15.73 -26.51 -13.18
N ALA A 870 17.00 -26.55 -13.57
CA ALA A 870 17.53 -25.74 -14.68
C ALA A 870 16.73 -25.95 -15.99
N PRO A 871 16.57 -24.94 -16.86
CA PRO A 871 15.97 -25.17 -18.16
C PRO A 871 16.87 -26.04 -19.03
N THR A 872 16.24 -26.70 -19.99
CA THR A 872 16.93 -27.43 -21.06
C THR A 872 16.85 -26.70 -22.40
N THR A 873 16.25 -25.51 -22.45
CA THR A 873 16.16 -24.69 -23.67
C THR A 873 17.51 -24.08 -24.03
N PRO A 874 17.85 -23.96 -25.34
CA PRO A 874 19.03 -23.24 -25.78
C PRO A 874 19.10 -21.82 -25.20
N VAL A 875 20.28 -21.41 -24.76
CA VAL A 875 20.51 -20.06 -24.24
C VAL A 875 20.38 -19.05 -25.37
N GLN A 876 19.65 -17.97 -25.12
CA GLN A 876 19.53 -16.84 -26.04
C GLN A 876 20.12 -15.60 -25.36
N LEU A 877 21.11 -15.00 -26.02
CA LEU A 877 21.66 -13.72 -25.58
C LEU A 877 20.75 -12.60 -26.07
N LYS A 878 20.59 -11.58 -25.24
CA LYS A 878 19.99 -10.32 -25.66
C LYS A 878 21.10 -9.40 -26.17
N ASP A 879 20.93 -8.87 -27.37
CA ASP A 879 21.89 -7.96 -28.01
C ASP A 879 23.34 -8.54 -28.08
N ASP A 880 23.45 -9.87 -28.17
CA ASP A 880 24.73 -10.62 -28.14
C ASP A 880 25.59 -10.38 -26.88
N THR A 881 24.97 -9.97 -25.78
CA THR A 881 25.63 -9.69 -24.50
C THR A 881 25.38 -10.77 -23.45
N PHE A 882 26.43 -11.09 -22.69
CA PHE A 882 26.31 -11.94 -21.50
C PHE A 882 25.70 -11.13 -20.35
N ASP A 883 24.61 -11.63 -19.78
CA ASP A 883 23.99 -11.07 -18.57
C ASP A 883 23.75 -12.19 -17.55
N PRO A 884 24.52 -12.23 -16.44
CA PRO A 884 24.33 -13.25 -15.42
C PRO A 884 22.99 -13.12 -14.69
N LEU A 885 22.33 -11.96 -14.78
CA LEU A 885 21.03 -11.68 -14.16
C LEU A 885 19.84 -11.97 -15.09
N ALA A 886 20.09 -12.44 -16.31
CA ALA A 886 19.05 -12.77 -17.25
C ALA A 886 18.11 -13.83 -16.66
N GLU A 887 16.80 -13.55 -16.70
CA GLU A 887 15.80 -14.51 -16.21
C GLU A 887 15.85 -15.79 -17.03
N SER A 888 16.25 -16.87 -16.37
CA SER A 888 16.25 -18.21 -16.93
C SER A 888 14.99 -18.92 -16.48
N ARG A 889 14.07 -19.23 -17.41
CA ARG A 889 12.83 -19.96 -17.09
C ARG A 889 13.16 -21.29 -16.39
N GLY A 890 12.40 -21.65 -15.36
CA GLY A 890 12.53 -22.95 -14.71
C GLY A 890 12.20 -24.11 -15.65
N GLY A 891 12.88 -25.25 -15.43
CA GLY A 891 12.59 -26.55 -16.02
C GLY A 891 11.29 -27.16 -15.51
N VAL A 892 11.24 -28.49 -15.45
CA VAL A 892 10.16 -29.20 -14.74
C VAL A 892 10.26 -28.98 -13.23
N LEU A 893 9.14 -29.15 -12.52
CA LEU A 893 9.11 -29.05 -11.05
C LEU A 893 10.10 -30.05 -10.43
N ALA A 894 10.77 -29.60 -9.37
CA ALA A 894 11.67 -30.42 -8.59
C ALA A 894 10.93 -31.53 -7.80
N MET A 895 11.68 -32.42 -7.17
CA MET A 895 11.13 -33.38 -6.21
C MET A 895 10.70 -32.65 -4.92
N PRO A 896 9.61 -33.04 -4.26
CA PRO A 896 9.37 -32.61 -2.89
C PRO A 896 10.44 -33.21 -1.94
N GLY A 897 10.67 -32.55 -0.80
CA GLY A 897 11.60 -32.98 0.24
C GLY A 897 12.62 -31.92 0.62
N ALA A 898 13.69 -32.37 1.28
CA ALA A 898 14.70 -31.52 1.88
C ALA A 898 15.67 -30.93 0.85
N TYR A 899 15.93 -29.63 0.99
CA TYR A 899 16.91 -28.88 0.22
C TYR A 899 17.77 -28.01 1.14
N THR A 900 18.89 -27.53 0.61
CA THR A 900 19.67 -26.47 1.24
C THR A 900 19.98 -25.36 0.24
N VAL A 901 20.14 -24.13 0.74
CA VAL A 901 20.54 -22.96 -0.05
C VAL A 901 21.81 -22.34 0.53
N SER A 902 22.73 -21.95 -0.35
CA SER A 902 23.94 -21.19 -0.01
C SER A 902 24.03 -19.93 -0.87
N MET A 903 24.66 -18.89 -0.33
CA MET A 903 24.81 -17.58 -0.97
C MET A 903 26.29 -17.26 -1.17
N ALA A 904 26.65 -16.82 -2.37
CA ALA A 904 27.99 -16.34 -2.71
C ALA A 904 27.90 -14.98 -3.44
N LEU A 905 28.97 -14.19 -3.35
CA LEU A 905 29.13 -12.93 -4.08
C LEU A 905 30.10 -13.15 -5.24
N VAL A 906 29.69 -12.73 -6.43
CA VAL A 906 30.52 -12.77 -7.64
C VAL A 906 30.96 -11.36 -7.98
N THR A 907 32.28 -11.17 -8.09
CA THR A 907 32.93 -9.90 -8.50
C THR A 907 34.06 -10.21 -9.48
N ASP A 908 34.09 -9.55 -10.63
CA ASP A 908 35.08 -9.79 -11.70
C ASP A 908 35.23 -11.30 -12.01
N GLY A 909 34.11 -12.03 -12.17
CA GLY A 909 34.08 -13.47 -12.44
C GLY A 909 34.54 -14.39 -11.30
N ARG A 910 34.90 -13.86 -10.12
CA ARG A 910 35.33 -14.65 -8.95
C ARG A 910 34.20 -14.76 -7.93
N SER A 911 33.90 -15.99 -7.51
CA SER A 911 32.89 -16.28 -6.49
C SER A 911 33.51 -16.39 -5.10
N LYS A 912 32.98 -15.62 -4.14
CA LYS A 912 33.29 -15.67 -2.70
C LYS A 912 32.06 -16.18 -1.95
N PRO A 913 32.10 -17.35 -1.29
CA PRO A 913 31.02 -17.77 -0.39
C PRO A 913 30.74 -16.73 0.70
N LEU A 914 29.47 -16.45 0.97
CA LEU A 914 29.04 -15.48 1.98
C LEU A 914 28.29 -16.13 3.15
N ALA A 915 27.28 -16.97 2.87
CA ALA A 915 26.43 -17.55 3.91
C ALA A 915 25.81 -18.90 3.48
N GLY A 916 25.35 -19.67 4.45
CA GLY A 916 24.78 -21.02 4.27
C GLY A 916 25.82 -22.14 4.33
N PRO A 917 25.41 -23.40 4.12
CA PRO A 917 24.07 -23.84 3.69
C PRO A 917 22.99 -23.68 4.78
N VAL A 918 21.78 -23.26 4.38
CA VAL A 918 20.57 -23.21 5.24
C VAL A 918 19.53 -24.22 4.72
N PRO A 919 18.97 -25.10 5.57
CA PRO A 919 17.98 -26.09 5.14
C PRO A 919 16.57 -25.50 4.99
N PHE A 920 15.78 -26.08 4.09
CA PHE A 920 14.34 -25.84 3.93
C PHE A 920 13.65 -27.04 3.27
N GLU A 921 12.33 -27.12 3.39
CA GLU A 921 11.52 -28.20 2.79
C GLU A 921 10.68 -27.69 1.62
N ALA A 922 10.51 -28.52 0.59
CA ALA A 922 9.55 -28.31 -0.49
C ALA A 922 8.39 -29.32 -0.36
N VAL A 923 7.17 -28.82 -0.12
CA VAL A 923 6.01 -29.63 0.29
C VAL A 923 4.89 -29.54 -0.74
N VAL A 924 4.30 -30.67 -1.15
CA VAL A 924 3.22 -30.68 -2.14
C VAL A 924 1.91 -30.17 -1.53
N LEU A 925 1.22 -29.24 -2.21
CA LEU A 925 -0.06 -28.67 -1.75
C LEU A 925 -1.22 -29.67 -1.75
N ASN A 926 -1.08 -30.79 -2.47
CA ASN A 926 -2.11 -31.83 -2.65
C ASN A 926 -3.43 -31.30 -3.24
N ASN A 927 -3.36 -30.33 -4.15
CA ASN A 927 -4.52 -29.70 -4.79
C ASN A 927 -4.89 -30.31 -6.16
N ALA A 928 -4.49 -31.55 -6.43
CA ALA A 928 -4.74 -32.25 -7.69
C ALA A 928 -5.59 -33.50 -7.48
N THR A 929 -6.60 -33.71 -8.32
CA THR A 929 -7.48 -34.91 -8.26
C THR A 929 -6.84 -36.15 -8.88
N LEU A 930 -5.90 -35.97 -9.82
CA LEU A 930 -5.22 -37.06 -10.53
C LEU A 930 -3.69 -36.91 -10.42
N PRO A 931 -3.09 -36.87 -9.22
CA PRO A 931 -1.64 -36.80 -9.08
C PRO A 931 -1.00 -38.10 -9.61
N ALA A 932 0.27 -38.05 -10.03
CA ALA A 932 1.04 -39.25 -10.29
C ALA A 932 1.17 -40.09 -9.00
N PRO A 933 0.85 -41.39 -9.02
CA PRO A 933 1.00 -42.27 -7.84
C PRO A 933 2.45 -42.35 -7.35
N ASP A 934 3.40 -42.35 -8.28
CA ASP A 934 4.83 -42.29 -8.01
C ASP A 934 5.40 -41.00 -8.59
N ARG A 935 5.75 -40.06 -7.70
CA ARG A 935 6.35 -38.78 -8.08
C ARG A 935 7.77 -38.93 -8.62
N ALA A 936 8.54 -39.89 -8.11
CA ALA A 936 9.90 -40.14 -8.55
C ALA A 936 9.92 -40.70 -9.97
N GLU A 937 9.01 -41.62 -10.30
CA GLU A 937 8.85 -42.13 -11.67
C GLU A 937 8.47 -41.00 -12.65
N LEU A 938 7.52 -40.13 -12.27
CA LEU A 938 7.15 -38.96 -13.08
C LEU A 938 8.36 -38.05 -13.34
N VAL A 939 9.10 -37.68 -12.30
CA VAL A 939 10.27 -36.79 -12.45
C VAL A 939 11.39 -37.46 -13.25
N ALA A 940 11.60 -38.77 -13.10
CA ALA A 940 12.56 -39.52 -13.90
C ALA A 940 12.22 -39.45 -15.40
N PHE A 941 10.96 -39.69 -15.78
CA PHE A 941 10.50 -39.55 -17.16
C PHE A 941 10.64 -38.10 -17.66
N GLN A 942 10.27 -37.12 -16.83
CA GLN A 942 10.40 -35.71 -17.16
C GLN A 942 11.87 -35.30 -17.42
N LYS A 943 12.82 -35.81 -16.63
CA LYS A 943 14.25 -35.57 -16.84
C LYS A 943 14.74 -36.20 -18.16
N GLN A 944 14.32 -37.43 -18.46
CA GLN A 944 14.63 -38.09 -19.75
C GLN A 944 14.09 -37.30 -20.94
N ALA A 945 12.83 -36.88 -20.86
CA ALA A 945 12.20 -36.08 -21.91
C ALA A 945 12.85 -34.69 -22.05
N ALA A 946 13.23 -34.05 -20.94
CA ALA A 946 13.92 -32.77 -20.94
C ALA A 946 15.32 -32.86 -21.59
N GLU A 947 16.03 -33.98 -21.39
CA GLU A 947 17.34 -34.25 -22.00
C GLU A 947 17.24 -34.49 -23.51
N LEU A 948 16.21 -35.24 -23.94
CA LEU A 948 15.90 -35.37 -25.36
C LEU A 948 15.55 -34.01 -25.98
N ALA A 949 14.72 -33.22 -25.30
CA ALA A 949 14.38 -31.86 -25.72
C ALA A 949 15.62 -30.97 -25.84
N ARG A 950 16.53 -31.01 -24.85
CA ARG A 950 17.80 -30.27 -24.85
C ARG A 950 18.59 -30.54 -26.11
N THR A 951 18.74 -31.82 -26.44
CA THR A 951 19.54 -32.28 -27.57
C THR A 951 18.87 -31.91 -28.90
N MET A 952 17.55 -32.11 -29.01
CA MET A 952 16.79 -31.77 -30.21
C MET A 952 16.80 -30.26 -30.51
N MET A 953 16.42 -29.43 -29.53
CA MET A 953 16.40 -27.98 -29.71
C MET A 953 17.80 -27.41 -29.97
N GLY A 954 18.83 -27.96 -29.32
CA GLY A 954 20.22 -27.58 -29.60
C GLY A 954 20.66 -27.96 -31.01
N SER A 955 20.22 -29.12 -31.52
CA SER A 955 20.53 -29.57 -32.87
C SER A 955 19.85 -28.74 -33.94
N GLU A 956 18.57 -28.40 -33.72
CA GLU A 956 17.84 -27.47 -34.61
C GLU A 956 18.53 -26.10 -34.64
N ARG A 957 18.91 -25.58 -33.47
CA ARG A 957 19.62 -24.29 -33.39
C ARG A 957 20.97 -24.32 -34.10
N LEU A 958 21.71 -25.41 -33.96
CA LEU A 958 22.97 -25.60 -34.68
C LEU A 958 22.76 -25.65 -36.20
N ALA A 959 21.68 -26.28 -36.67
CA ALA A 959 21.32 -26.31 -38.09
C ALA A 959 21.00 -24.91 -38.63
N ASP A 960 20.24 -24.09 -37.89
CA ASP A 960 20.00 -22.68 -38.25
C ASP A 960 21.30 -21.87 -38.34
N GLU A 961 22.23 -22.07 -37.41
CA GLU A 961 23.54 -21.39 -37.40
C GLU A 961 24.39 -21.80 -38.60
N MET A 962 24.41 -23.09 -38.95
CA MET A 962 25.09 -23.58 -40.16
C MET A 962 24.45 -23.02 -41.43
N LEU A 963 23.11 -22.90 -41.49
CA LEU A 963 22.41 -22.33 -42.63
C LEU A 963 22.81 -20.86 -42.84
N LYS A 964 22.89 -20.08 -41.76
CA LYS A 964 23.40 -18.69 -41.80
C LYS A 964 24.85 -18.63 -42.28
N ARG A 965 25.73 -19.52 -41.79
CA ARG A 965 27.13 -19.62 -42.25
C ARG A 965 27.21 -19.92 -43.74
N LEU A 966 26.41 -20.88 -44.23
CA LEU A 966 26.36 -21.22 -45.66
C LEU A 966 25.82 -20.09 -46.52
N ALA A 967 24.87 -19.28 -46.03
CA ALA A 967 24.41 -18.08 -46.74
C ALA A 967 25.57 -17.09 -46.94
N HIS A 968 26.39 -16.85 -45.91
CA HIS A 968 27.61 -16.05 -46.05
C HIS A 968 28.61 -16.68 -47.03
N ILE A 969 28.83 -18.00 -46.99
CA ILE A 969 29.73 -18.71 -47.93
C ILE A 969 29.26 -18.55 -49.37
N ARG A 970 27.95 -18.70 -49.64
CA ARG A 970 27.39 -18.51 -50.98
C ARG A 970 27.54 -17.07 -51.46
N GLN A 971 27.34 -16.09 -50.58
CA GLN A 971 27.56 -14.68 -50.91
C GLN A 971 29.04 -14.39 -51.20
N ALA A 972 29.97 -14.95 -50.43
CA ALA A 972 31.40 -14.81 -50.64
C ALA A 972 31.84 -15.45 -51.96
N LEU A 973 31.36 -16.67 -52.26
CA LEU A 973 31.62 -17.34 -53.54
C LEU A 973 31.07 -16.56 -54.73
N ALA A 974 29.86 -15.99 -54.61
CA ALA A 974 29.28 -15.13 -55.65
C ALA A 974 30.09 -13.83 -55.88
N ALA A 975 30.75 -13.33 -54.83
CA ALA A 975 31.64 -12.17 -54.90
C ALA A 975 33.07 -12.51 -55.33
N THR A 976 33.39 -13.78 -55.64
CA THR A 976 34.75 -14.23 -55.98
C THR A 976 34.83 -14.60 -57.47
N PRO A 977 35.44 -13.76 -58.33
CA PRO A 977 35.41 -13.97 -59.79
C PRO A 977 36.01 -15.30 -60.28
N ALA A 978 36.92 -15.89 -59.50
CA ALA A 978 37.59 -17.16 -59.82
C ALA A 978 37.09 -18.35 -58.98
N ALA A 979 35.94 -18.23 -58.29
CA ALA A 979 35.40 -19.31 -57.47
C ALA A 979 35.09 -20.56 -58.33
N PRO A 980 35.63 -21.75 -57.98
CA PRO A 980 35.29 -22.98 -58.68
C PRO A 980 33.79 -23.27 -58.59
N ALA A 981 33.14 -23.55 -59.73
CA ALA A 981 31.71 -23.87 -59.78
C ALA A 981 31.33 -25.03 -58.84
N ALA A 982 32.23 -26.01 -58.67
CA ALA A 982 32.05 -27.13 -57.75
C ALA A 982 31.83 -26.71 -56.28
N LEU A 983 32.44 -25.60 -55.83
CA LEU A 983 32.25 -25.10 -54.46
C LEU A 983 30.87 -24.46 -54.29
N THR A 984 30.40 -23.74 -55.30
CA THR A 984 29.06 -23.13 -55.31
C THR A 984 27.97 -24.19 -55.29
N GLU A 985 28.14 -25.25 -56.09
CA GLU A 985 27.23 -26.39 -56.08
C GLU A 985 27.25 -27.13 -54.74
N ARG A 986 28.43 -27.40 -54.17
CA ARG A 986 28.52 -28.07 -52.87
C ARG A 986 27.91 -27.25 -51.74
N ALA A 987 28.13 -25.93 -51.73
CA ALA A 987 27.48 -25.02 -50.78
C ALA A 987 25.95 -25.05 -50.93
N ARG A 988 25.44 -25.08 -52.17
CA ARG A 988 24.00 -25.23 -52.45
C ARG A 988 23.47 -26.58 -51.98
N THR A 989 24.18 -27.68 -52.22
CA THR A 989 23.80 -29.01 -51.76
C THR A 989 23.67 -29.06 -50.24
N LEU A 990 24.63 -28.49 -49.51
CA LEU A 990 24.58 -28.44 -48.04
C LEU A 990 23.43 -27.56 -47.53
N VAL A 991 23.10 -26.47 -48.22
CA VAL A 991 21.89 -25.68 -47.91
C VAL A 991 20.63 -26.52 -48.08
N LEU A 992 20.47 -27.20 -49.22
CA LEU A 992 19.29 -28.04 -49.47
C LEU A 992 19.17 -29.20 -48.47
N GLU A 993 20.30 -29.78 -48.05
CA GLU A 993 20.31 -30.83 -47.05
C GLU A 993 19.92 -30.31 -45.65
N LEU A 994 20.44 -29.14 -45.25
CA LEU A 994 20.04 -28.51 -43.99
C LEU A 994 18.59 -28.03 -44.03
N ASP A 995 18.10 -27.52 -45.16
CA ASP A 995 16.69 -27.15 -45.34
C ASP A 995 15.80 -28.39 -45.16
N GLN A 996 16.21 -29.54 -45.71
CA GLN A 996 15.48 -30.81 -45.52
C GLN A 996 15.52 -31.28 -44.05
N VAL A 997 16.65 -31.12 -43.37
CA VAL A 997 16.78 -31.39 -41.92
C VAL A 997 15.82 -30.50 -41.13
N LEU A 998 15.83 -29.18 -41.38
CA LEU A 998 14.95 -28.22 -40.71
C LEU A 998 13.48 -28.47 -41.05
N PHE A 999 13.17 -28.92 -42.26
CA PHE A 999 11.83 -29.36 -42.64
C PHE A 999 11.38 -30.58 -41.85
N THR A 1000 12.27 -31.53 -41.52
CA THR A 1000 11.94 -32.65 -40.63
C THR A 1000 11.62 -32.17 -39.20
N PHE A 1001 12.27 -31.10 -38.72
CA PHE A 1001 11.93 -30.48 -37.43
C PHE A 1001 10.60 -29.74 -37.45
N ARG A 1002 10.39 -28.88 -38.46
CA ARG A 1002 9.33 -27.85 -38.47
C ARG A 1002 8.10 -28.22 -39.28
N GLY A 1003 8.26 -29.10 -40.27
CA GLY A 1003 7.21 -29.40 -41.24
C GLY A 1003 6.90 -28.25 -42.18
N GLN A 1004 5.68 -28.28 -42.70
CA GLN A 1004 5.14 -27.22 -43.53
C GLN A 1004 4.72 -26.03 -42.66
N GLU A 1005 5.18 -24.83 -43.04
CA GLU A 1005 4.81 -23.59 -42.35
C GLU A 1005 3.34 -23.25 -42.61
N ALA A 1006 2.58 -23.00 -41.54
CA ALA A 1006 1.21 -22.51 -41.62
C ALA A 1006 1.17 -21.08 -42.15
N LYS A 1007 0.17 -20.72 -42.97
CA LYS A 1007 -0.03 -19.34 -43.41
C LYS A 1007 -0.72 -18.50 -42.35
N ALA A 1008 -1.82 -19.01 -41.78
CA ALA A 1008 -2.51 -18.39 -40.66
C ALA A 1008 -2.71 -19.33 -39.46
N SER A 1009 -3.03 -20.61 -39.72
CA SER A 1009 -3.30 -21.61 -38.68
C SER A 1009 -2.77 -22.98 -39.08
N ALA A 1010 -2.37 -23.79 -38.09
CA ALA A 1010 -1.99 -25.19 -38.31
C ALA A 1010 -3.16 -26.02 -38.90
N GLU A 1011 -4.41 -25.55 -38.74
CA GLU A 1011 -5.61 -26.17 -39.33
C GLU A 1011 -5.63 -26.11 -40.87
N GLU A 1012 -4.84 -25.22 -41.48
CA GLU A 1012 -4.76 -25.07 -42.94
C GLU A 1012 -3.77 -26.04 -43.59
N ILE A 1013 -2.96 -26.74 -42.77
CA ILE A 1013 -1.97 -27.69 -43.26
C ILE A 1013 -2.71 -28.99 -43.63
N PRO A 1014 -2.71 -29.42 -44.91
CA PRO A 1014 -3.29 -30.70 -45.30
C PRO A 1014 -2.60 -31.86 -44.57
N PRO A 1015 -3.23 -33.04 -44.44
CA PRO A 1015 -2.62 -34.19 -43.79
C PRO A 1015 -1.19 -34.46 -44.27
N ALA A 1016 -0.24 -34.34 -43.37
CA ALA A 1016 1.19 -34.47 -43.63
C ALA A 1016 1.86 -35.29 -42.50
N ALA A 1017 3.13 -35.66 -42.69
CA ALA A 1017 3.92 -36.28 -41.64
C ALA A 1017 4.09 -35.32 -40.46
N VAL A 1018 3.86 -35.80 -39.23
CA VAL A 1018 3.99 -34.98 -38.01
C VAL A 1018 5.47 -34.64 -37.81
N PRO A 1019 5.84 -33.34 -37.78
CA PRO A 1019 7.22 -32.90 -37.56
C PRO A 1019 7.75 -33.28 -36.18
N LEU A 1020 9.07 -33.34 -36.04
CA LEU A 1020 9.70 -33.66 -34.76
C LEU A 1020 9.34 -32.64 -33.67
N ASN A 1021 9.22 -31.35 -34.01
CA ASN A 1021 8.89 -30.30 -33.03
C ASN A 1021 7.47 -30.40 -32.50
N ASP A 1022 6.51 -30.88 -33.30
CA ASP A 1022 5.13 -31.10 -32.84
C ASP A 1022 5.07 -32.24 -31.83
N ARG A 1023 5.78 -33.34 -32.09
CA ARG A 1023 5.90 -34.47 -31.14
C ARG A 1023 6.61 -34.04 -29.86
N LEU A 1024 7.70 -33.29 -30.00
CA LEU A 1024 8.45 -32.75 -28.87
C LEU A 1024 7.56 -31.86 -28.01
N SER A 1025 6.80 -30.96 -28.64
CA SER A 1025 5.87 -30.04 -27.97
C SER A 1025 4.74 -30.79 -27.27
N ALA A 1026 4.13 -31.78 -27.91
CA ALA A 1026 3.08 -32.61 -27.30
C ALA A 1026 3.58 -33.32 -26.03
N MET A 1027 4.80 -33.84 -26.07
CA MET A 1027 5.46 -34.45 -24.92
C MET A 1027 5.77 -33.40 -23.84
N THR A 1028 6.56 -32.37 -24.12
CA THR A 1028 7.07 -31.42 -23.10
C THR A 1028 5.96 -30.58 -22.46
N TYR A 1029 5.00 -30.09 -23.24
CA TYR A 1029 3.94 -29.22 -22.75
C TYR A 1029 3.00 -29.93 -21.77
N SER A 1030 2.66 -31.19 -22.05
CA SER A 1030 1.82 -32.01 -21.17
C SER A 1030 2.43 -32.21 -19.78
N MET A 1031 3.77 -32.21 -19.69
CA MET A 1031 4.50 -32.42 -18.45
C MET A 1031 4.79 -31.13 -17.67
N TRP A 1032 4.89 -29.98 -18.34
CA TRP A 1032 5.28 -28.73 -17.67
C TRP A 1032 4.20 -28.15 -16.76
N ARG A 1033 2.94 -28.51 -17.04
CA ARG A 1033 1.72 -27.92 -16.46
C ARG A 1033 0.91 -28.91 -15.64
N SER A 1034 1.48 -30.06 -15.30
CA SER A 1034 0.76 -31.11 -14.59
C SER A 1034 1.65 -31.83 -13.58
N THR A 1035 1.02 -32.31 -12.52
CA THR A 1035 1.60 -33.25 -11.56
C THR A 1035 1.07 -34.68 -11.76
N SER A 1036 0.25 -34.91 -12.78
CA SER A 1036 -0.30 -36.21 -13.16
C SER A 1036 0.72 -37.13 -13.82
N LYS A 1037 0.41 -38.44 -13.85
CA LYS A 1037 1.19 -39.42 -14.61
C LYS A 1037 1.29 -39.01 -16.10
N PRO A 1038 2.43 -39.27 -16.78
CA PRO A 1038 2.56 -39.00 -18.22
C PRO A 1038 1.48 -39.74 -19.02
N THR A 1039 0.91 -39.08 -20.03
CA THR A 1039 -0.08 -39.71 -20.89
C THR A 1039 0.56 -40.79 -21.77
N GLY A 1040 -0.23 -41.76 -22.24
CA GLY A 1040 0.24 -42.73 -23.22
C GLY A 1040 0.79 -42.04 -24.48
N THR A 1041 0.12 -40.99 -24.95
CA THR A 1041 0.56 -40.15 -26.07
C THR A 1041 1.94 -39.54 -25.85
N ALA A 1042 2.22 -39.00 -24.66
CA ALA A 1042 3.54 -38.43 -24.35
C ALA A 1042 4.64 -39.49 -24.33
N ARG A 1043 4.36 -40.69 -23.81
CA ARG A 1043 5.32 -41.82 -23.82
C ARG A 1043 5.57 -42.32 -25.24
N THR A 1044 4.52 -42.50 -26.05
CA THR A 1044 4.66 -42.88 -27.46
C THR A 1044 5.41 -41.79 -28.27
N ALA A 1045 5.15 -40.51 -28.01
CA ALA A 1045 5.91 -39.42 -28.63
C ALA A 1045 7.41 -39.51 -28.28
N TYR A 1046 7.74 -39.77 -27.02
CA TYR A 1046 9.12 -40.00 -26.59
C TYR A 1046 9.76 -41.19 -27.32
N GLU A 1047 9.08 -42.35 -27.38
CA GLU A 1047 9.56 -43.55 -28.07
C GLU A 1047 9.79 -43.32 -29.57
N ILE A 1048 8.87 -42.63 -30.24
CA ILE A 1048 9.01 -42.26 -31.66
C ILE A 1048 10.21 -41.33 -31.85
N LEU A 1049 10.34 -40.29 -31.02
CA LEU A 1049 11.45 -39.35 -31.11
C LEU A 1049 12.80 -40.04 -30.85
N GLN A 1050 12.88 -41.00 -29.92
CA GLN A 1050 14.09 -41.80 -29.71
C GLN A 1050 14.50 -42.61 -30.95
N LYS A 1051 13.57 -42.90 -31.86
CA LYS A 1051 13.85 -43.61 -33.11
C LYS A 1051 14.10 -42.67 -34.29
N GLU A 1052 13.33 -41.59 -34.41
CA GLU A 1052 13.34 -40.69 -35.58
C GLU A 1052 14.38 -39.58 -35.50
N PHE A 1053 14.75 -39.13 -34.28
CA PHE A 1053 15.73 -38.06 -34.12
C PHE A 1053 17.20 -38.48 -34.37
N PRO A 1054 17.70 -39.67 -33.96
CA PRO A 1054 19.10 -40.02 -34.13
C PRO A 1054 19.65 -39.94 -35.57
N PRO A 1055 18.91 -40.37 -36.62
CA PRO A 1055 19.34 -40.17 -38.00
C PRO A 1055 19.49 -38.69 -38.39
N VAL A 1056 18.59 -37.83 -37.91
CA VAL A 1056 18.65 -36.37 -38.14
C VAL A 1056 19.86 -35.77 -37.44
N LEU A 1057 20.13 -36.17 -36.20
CA LEU A 1057 21.32 -35.75 -35.45
C LEU A 1057 22.61 -36.21 -36.15
N GLN A 1058 22.64 -37.43 -36.71
CA GLN A 1058 23.79 -37.92 -37.47
C GLN A 1058 24.06 -37.09 -38.72
N ALA A 1059 23.02 -36.69 -39.46
CA ALA A 1059 23.14 -35.79 -40.61
C ALA A 1059 23.71 -34.42 -40.21
N ILE A 1060 23.15 -33.80 -39.16
CA ILE A 1060 23.66 -32.53 -38.60
C ILE A 1060 25.13 -32.68 -38.18
N THR A 1061 25.47 -33.76 -37.48
CA THR A 1061 26.82 -34.03 -36.99
C THR A 1061 27.81 -34.16 -38.15
N ARG A 1062 27.45 -34.89 -39.21
CA ARG A 1062 28.29 -35.05 -40.40
C ARG A 1062 28.53 -33.70 -41.09
N ILE A 1063 27.47 -32.93 -41.31
CA ILE A 1063 27.56 -31.61 -41.94
C ILE A 1063 28.44 -30.68 -41.10
N TYR A 1064 28.24 -30.64 -39.78
CA TYR A 1064 28.97 -29.77 -38.87
C TYR A 1064 30.46 -30.15 -38.72
N GLN A 1065 30.76 -31.43 -38.56
CA GLN A 1065 32.12 -31.89 -38.26
C GLN A 1065 32.97 -32.15 -39.50
N THR A 1066 32.35 -32.46 -40.65
CA THR A 1066 33.06 -32.90 -41.86
C THR A 1066 32.79 -31.96 -43.04
N ASP A 1067 31.55 -31.88 -43.49
CA ASP A 1067 31.23 -31.30 -44.80
C ASP A 1067 31.43 -29.78 -44.85
N LEU A 1068 30.94 -29.06 -43.82
CA LEU A 1068 31.07 -27.60 -43.71
C LEU A 1068 32.52 -27.16 -43.47
N PRO A 1069 33.29 -27.73 -42.52
CA PRO A 1069 34.71 -27.40 -42.34
C PRO A 1069 35.55 -27.71 -43.59
N GLN A 1070 35.22 -28.76 -44.34
CA GLN A 1070 35.89 -29.05 -45.60
C GLN A 1070 35.58 -27.98 -46.66
N LEU A 1071 34.32 -27.58 -46.81
CA LEU A 1071 33.92 -26.48 -47.70
C LEU A 1071 34.61 -25.17 -47.32
N GLU A 1072 34.66 -24.83 -46.04
CA GLU A 1072 35.32 -23.63 -45.55
C GLU A 1072 36.82 -23.59 -45.91
N ARG A 1073 37.54 -24.71 -45.79
CA ARG A 1073 38.96 -24.79 -46.21
C ARG A 1073 39.15 -24.58 -47.70
N GLU A 1074 38.26 -25.13 -48.53
CA GLU A 1074 38.35 -25.00 -49.98
C GLU A 1074 37.95 -23.60 -50.47
N VAL A 1075 36.97 -22.98 -49.82
CA VAL A 1075 36.56 -21.58 -50.08
C VAL A 1075 37.68 -20.60 -49.72
N GLU A 1076 38.41 -20.85 -48.62
CA GLU A 1076 39.61 -20.07 -48.26
C GLU A 1076 40.76 -20.28 -49.27
N ALA A 1077 40.98 -21.53 -49.70
CA ALA A 1077 41.97 -21.84 -50.74
C ALA A 1077 41.68 -21.07 -52.05
N ALA A 1078 40.39 -20.93 -52.40
CA ALA A 1078 39.91 -20.17 -53.55
C ALA A 1078 40.01 -18.64 -53.42
N GLY A 1079 40.42 -18.11 -52.25
CA GLY A 1079 40.61 -16.67 -52.04
C GLY A 1079 39.31 -15.86 -51.92
N ALA A 1080 38.22 -16.49 -51.50
CA ALA A 1080 36.95 -15.79 -51.31
C ALA A 1080 36.98 -14.84 -50.08
N PRO A 1081 36.14 -13.79 -50.03
CA PRO A 1081 35.99 -12.96 -48.83
C PRO A 1081 35.67 -13.79 -47.57
N TRP A 1082 36.13 -13.32 -46.40
CA TRP A 1082 35.93 -14.01 -45.12
C TRP A 1082 34.44 -14.18 -44.78
N THR A 1083 34.12 -15.28 -44.11
CA THR A 1083 32.77 -15.62 -43.65
C THR A 1083 32.80 -16.12 -42.20
N PRO A 1084 31.73 -15.90 -41.41
CA PRO A 1084 31.67 -16.39 -40.02
C PRO A 1084 31.96 -17.89 -39.89
N GLY A 1085 32.78 -18.25 -38.89
CA GLY A 1085 33.18 -19.64 -38.62
C GLY A 1085 34.40 -20.13 -39.40
N ARG A 1086 34.90 -19.38 -40.38
CA ARG A 1086 36.09 -19.70 -41.17
C ARG A 1086 37.35 -19.08 -40.59
N LEU A 1087 38.46 -19.82 -40.56
CA LEU A 1087 39.77 -19.29 -40.14
C LEU A 1087 40.45 -18.57 -41.32
N PRO A 1088 40.74 -17.26 -41.24
CA PRO A 1088 41.48 -16.56 -42.29
C PRO A 1088 42.95 -16.99 -42.28
N VAL A 1089 43.53 -17.19 -43.46
CA VAL A 1089 44.95 -17.56 -43.61
C VAL A 1089 45.71 -16.42 -44.28
N LEU A 1090 46.73 -15.89 -43.60
CA LEU A 1090 47.68 -14.97 -44.20
C LEU A 1090 48.55 -15.75 -45.21
N LYS A 1091 48.35 -15.50 -46.50
CA LYS A 1091 49.09 -16.13 -47.59
C LYS A 1091 50.43 -15.45 -47.85
#